data_AF-A0AAW7FAT8-F1
#
_entry.id   AF-A0AAW7FAT8-F1
#
_cell.length_a   1.000
_cell.length_b   1.000
_cell.length_c   1.000
_cell.angle_alpha   90.00
_cell.angle_beta   90.00
_cell.angle_gamma   90.00
#
_symmetry.space_group_name_H-M   'P 1'
#
loop_
_entity.id
_entity.type
_entity.pdbx_description
1 polymer ?
#
loop_
_entity_poly.entity_id
_entity_poly.type
_entity_poly.pdbx_seq_one_letter_code
_entity_poly.pdbx_strand_id
1 'polypeptide(L)'
;MLIIDNLDRISADKVKELWSDMELIAGATHEHFRIVVPYSARQVSASLSVAGFSGREFIAKRIPVSFQVPPLISAGWQEALRQYWKETVNEDAGIACREATVLLERWKPSEYPRITPRLMKKFVNDIHILNLTVPATEDHRHILIALYLLVVRYGERDIKVLLRDPKASQTEPGIAPDDFDEMLSLTYQQISRIFNNDTERWSEFLMSIHYQSTVELARSELLDTPLKDAIGAINIPRLEELTALWGFAEAWQRVAPHIQMRDWLVSYSRMDEKCQALAEPQLKVAVQMLNQSYAVSLREKNDEGFVLSLQKLMADGRISLEPFVERQISFIVSKLDEIQDSEKLEAESTKTLLQEADSYSVLAGESLLNKMENFVDGVFYVEYLVNNEETLSNLKIGTLDIGNHGREKMLRYGAEQPQIDLFNPGIIRHINIASKAVQNVIGKNDGTGGAQVSSAIMTLKNRQVVEDVIHFRKIVLSPDWNNNVLNQYYLNNTATRNLFPAEFAAQAVAHMVLHGNYAGIESYSEHIGEERFDLALAAYLRYLRTAESIFIALKDKNVLPYIKNAVGRIVDLGLLVNIPVLSFVKGQYDVIKEATNATSLLIFVRERQKALSEKIIESDVNAMGPVFLHDVYQSGEQFDILKKKLNALACGVFSSSERLIECFTVLPVNMRFILEQMQLQGQHIRMEGSVGIFASWFRDAEPDVVTNAENIHFLWSCLDDTQRETVLDELHDVLLERHIRIDSRIAIITRFHNELSFIEPEKAVERRAIAALFSASVDNVLLSQWLDRQTFSFSSWSPEDARTATSCIMNNSEIFPLICRNSQYIKNRMLPEKADVTEDSDTFPD
;
A
#
# COMPACT_ATOMS: atom_id res chain seq x y z
N MET A 1 90.96 -41.84 -14.75
CA MET A 1 89.90 -41.50 -13.78
C MET A 1 88.65 -41.16 -14.58
N LEU A 2 87.54 -41.84 -14.35
CA LEU A 2 86.25 -41.59 -14.99
C LEU A 2 85.31 -40.96 -13.97
N ILE A 3 84.72 -39.81 -14.30
CA ILE A 3 83.70 -39.17 -13.47
C ILE A 3 82.37 -39.35 -14.20
N ILE A 4 81.40 -39.95 -13.52
CA ILE A 4 80.03 -40.13 -14.04
C ILE A 4 79.11 -39.24 -13.23
N ASP A 5 78.93 -38.01 -13.71
CA ASP A 5 78.09 -37.00 -13.04
C ASP A 5 76.61 -37.15 -13.41
N ASN A 6 75.71 -36.68 -12.53
CA ASN A 6 74.25 -36.69 -12.70
C ASN A 6 73.62 -38.08 -12.89
N LEU A 7 74.18 -39.11 -12.25
CA LEU A 7 73.62 -40.46 -12.27
C LEU A 7 72.21 -40.54 -11.64
N ASP A 8 71.84 -39.54 -10.84
CA ASP A 8 70.51 -39.33 -10.29
C ASP A 8 69.47 -38.80 -11.28
N ARG A 9 69.86 -38.41 -12.50
CA ARG A 9 68.95 -37.86 -13.54
C ARG A 9 68.57 -38.84 -14.65
N ILE A 10 69.11 -40.05 -14.62
CA ILE A 10 68.78 -41.12 -15.57
C ILE A 10 67.70 -42.05 -14.99
N SER A 11 66.94 -42.74 -15.86
CA SER A 11 65.85 -43.61 -15.44
C SER A 11 66.34 -44.78 -14.57
N ALA A 12 65.49 -45.28 -13.68
CA ALA A 12 65.88 -46.32 -12.71
C ALA A 12 66.48 -47.58 -13.37
N ASP A 13 65.98 -47.97 -14.54
CA ASP A 13 66.52 -49.12 -15.29
C ASP A 13 67.92 -48.84 -15.84
N LYS A 14 68.15 -47.62 -16.34
CA LYS A 14 69.47 -47.17 -16.80
C LYS A 14 70.44 -47.00 -15.66
N VAL A 15 69.98 -46.55 -14.48
CA VAL A 15 70.80 -46.53 -13.26
C VAL A 15 71.29 -47.93 -12.94
N LYS A 16 70.42 -48.94 -12.96
CA LYS A 16 70.78 -50.34 -12.65
C LYS A 16 71.78 -50.93 -13.66
N GLU A 17 71.56 -50.69 -14.94
CA GLU A 17 72.45 -51.11 -16.03
C GLU A 17 73.84 -50.48 -15.86
N LEU A 18 73.89 -49.15 -15.71
CA LEU A 18 75.13 -48.41 -15.57
C LEU A 18 75.86 -48.76 -14.27
N TRP A 19 75.13 -49.07 -13.19
CA TRP A 19 75.68 -49.57 -11.92
C TRP A 19 76.32 -50.95 -12.07
N SER A 20 75.71 -51.85 -12.87
CA SER A 20 76.25 -53.17 -13.20
C SER A 20 77.52 -53.05 -14.06
N ASP A 21 77.52 -52.17 -15.06
CA ASP A 21 78.67 -51.94 -15.92
C ASP A 21 79.85 -51.35 -15.14
N MET A 22 79.56 -50.40 -14.23
CA MET A 22 80.58 -49.86 -13.32
C MET A 22 81.20 -50.94 -12.42
N GLU A 23 80.40 -51.90 -11.95
CA GLU A 23 80.87 -53.03 -11.14
C GLU A 23 81.79 -53.94 -11.96
N LEU A 24 81.42 -54.24 -13.20
CA LEU A 24 82.23 -55.06 -14.11
C LEU A 24 83.56 -54.38 -14.46
N ILE A 25 83.53 -53.08 -14.74
CA ILE A 25 84.72 -52.28 -15.06
C ILE A 25 85.64 -52.16 -13.83
N ALA A 26 85.08 -51.91 -12.64
CA ALA A 26 85.84 -51.80 -11.40
C ALA A 26 86.47 -53.14 -10.99
N GLY A 27 85.77 -54.27 -11.19
CA GLY A 27 86.28 -55.61 -10.91
C GLY A 27 87.34 -56.10 -11.89
N ALA A 28 87.30 -55.68 -13.16
CA ALA A 28 88.25 -56.14 -14.17
C ALA A 28 89.61 -55.41 -14.14
N THR A 29 89.66 -54.17 -13.63
CA THR A 29 90.80 -53.25 -13.84
C THR A 29 91.67 -52.99 -12.61
N HIS A 30 91.34 -53.64 -11.47
CA HIS A 30 91.86 -53.65 -10.09
C HIS A 30 92.95 -52.66 -9.58
N GLU A 31 93.79 -52.02 -10.41
CA GLU A 31 94.78 -51.01 -9.98
C GLU A 31 94.93 -49.77 -10.91
N HIS A 32 94.45 -49.78 -12.17
CA HIS A 32 94.72 -48.68 -13.14
C HIS A 32 93.54 -47.73 -13.42
N PHE A 33 92.33 -48.05 -12.98
CA PHE A 33 91.13 -47.27 -13.31
C PHE A 33 90.33 -46.90 -12.06
N ARG A 34 90.12 -45.60 -11.83
CA ARG A 34 89.31 -45.07 -10.73
C ARG A 34 88.03 -44.45 -11.27
N ILE A 35 86.89 -44.88 -10.74
CA ILE A 35 85.57 -44.34 -11.05
C ILE A 35 85.11 -43.47 -9.88
N VAL A 36 84.73 -42.23 -10.17
CA VAL A 36 84.14 -41.29 -9.21
C VAL A 36 82.71 -41.02 -9.62
N VAL A 37 81.79 -41.13 -8.67
CA VAL A 37 80.35 -41.08 -8.93
C VAL A 37 79.76 -40.03 -8.00
N PRO A 38 79.55 -38.79 -8.46
CA PRO A 38 78.67 -37.86 -7.78
C PRO A 38 77.24 -38.38 -7.89
N TYR A 39 76.56 -38.59 -6.75
CA TYR A 39 75.18 -39.03 -6.75
C TYR A 39 74.38 -38.48 -5.58
N SER A 40 73.08 -38.28 -5.80
CA SER A 40 72.09 -38.06 -4.75
C SER A 40 71.75 -39.40 -4.10
N ALA A 41 72.22 -39.61 -2.86
CA ALA A 41 71.99 -40.85 -2.11
C ALA A 41 70.50 -41.19 -1.95
N ARG A 42 69.61 -40.19 -1.97
CA ARG A 42 68.16 -40.39 -1.92
C ARG A 42 67.61 -40.94 -3.24
N GLN A 43 67.95 -40.31 -4.36
CA GLN A 43 67.42 -40.69 -5.67
C GLN A 43 68.00 -42.01 -6.16
N VAL A 44 69.32 -42.20 -6.06
CA VAL A 44 69.97 -43.45 -6.49
C VAL A 44 69.55 -44.63 -5.61
N SER A 45 69.38 -44.43 -4.30
CA SER A 45 68.81 -45.47 -3.43
C SER A 45 67.37 -45.82 -3.84
N ALA A 46 66.55 -44.86 -4.24
CA ALA A 46 65.18 -45.15 -4.68
C ALA A 46 65.20 -45.99 -5.97
N SER A 47 66.06 -45.64 -6.93
CA SER A 47 66.24 -46.38 -8.19
C SER A 47 66.79 -47.81 -7.99
N LEU A 48 67.63 -48.01 -6.98
CA LEU A 48 68.26 -49.31 -6.66
C LEU A 48 67.47 -50.15 -5.64
N SER A 49 66.37 -49.65 -5.09
CA SER A 49 65.55 -50.41 -4.14
C SER A 49 64.74 -51.49 -4.87
N VAL A 50 64.77 -52.71 -4.34
CA VAL A 50 64.04 -53.88 -4.86
C VAL A 50 63.24 -54.47 -3.70
N ALA A 51 62.08 -55.09 -3.96
CA ALA A 51 61.23 -55.66 -2.91
C ALA A 51 62.03 -56.54 -1.93
N GLY A 52 62.12 -56.12 -0.67
CA GLY A 52 62.85 -56.82 0.40
C GLY A 52 64.29 -56.33 0.67
N PHE A 53 64.85 -55.41 -0.13
CA PHE A 53 66.23 -54.93 0.05
C PHE A 53 66.35 -53.40 -0.07
N SER A 54 67.07 -52.79 0.89
CA SER A 54 67.31 -51.34 0.92
C SER A 54 68.34 -50.92 -0.13
N GLY A 55 67.97 -50.01 -1.03
CA GLY A 55 68.91 -49.42 -2.01
C GLY A 55 70.11 -48.74 -1.36
N ARG A 56 70.00 -48.25 -0.11
CA ARG A 56 71.14 -47.68 0.63
C ARG A 56 72.15 -48.73 1.03
N GLU A 57 71.68 -49.93 1.38
CA GLU A 57 72.54 -51.06 1.71
C GLU A 57 73.29 -51.57 0.47
N PHE A 58 72.62 -51.54 -0.68
CA PHE A 58 73.24 -51.86 -1.98
C PHE A 58 74.38 -50.90 -2.36
N ILE A 59 74.21 -49.61 -2.09
CA ILE A 59 75.25 -48.59 -2.32
C ILE A 59 76.42 -48.81 -1.34
N ALA A 60 76.13 -49.01 -0.05
CA ALA A 60 77.14 -49.14 1.00
C ALA A 60 78.02 -50.39 0.87
N LYS A 61 77.47 -51.51 0.37
CA LYS A 61 78.26 -52.74 0.15
C LYS A 61 79.26 -52.64 -0.99
N ARG A 62 79.05 -51.72 -1.95
CA ARG A 62 79.76 -51.71 -3.24
C ARG A 62 80.62 -50.48 -3.47
N ILE A 63 80.32 -49.35 -2.83
CA ILE A 63 81.17 -48.17 -2.85
C ILE A 63 82.04 -48.17 -1.58
N PRO A 64 83.32 -48.54 -1.66
CA PRO A 64 84.17 -48.70 -0.48
C PRO A 64 84.53 -47.36 0.19
N VAL A 65 84.46 -46.25 -0.56
CA VAL A 65 84.76 -44.90 -0.07
C VAL A 65 83.68 -43.93 -0.55
N SER A 66 82.91 -43.38 0.39
CA SER A 66 81.92 -42.35 0.12
C SER A 66 82.35 -41.02 0.75
N PHE A 67 82.58 -40.00 -0.08
CA PHE A 67 82.74 -38.63 0.39
C PHE A 67 81.36 -37.97 0.45
N GLN A 68 80.92 -37.57 1.63
CA GLN A 68 79.70 -36.78 1.77
C GLN A 68 80.05 -35.30 1.57
N VAL A 69 79.47 -34.70 0.54
CA VAL A 69 79.47 -33.24 0.41
C VAL A 69 78.50 -32.72 1.48
N PRO A 70 78.96 -31.91 2.45
CA PRO A 70 78.07 -31.37 3.47
C PRO A 70 76.97 -30.54 2.79
N PRO A 71 75.75 -30.53 3.34
CA PRO A 71 74.72 -29.64 2.85
C PRO A 71 75.26 -28.21 2.85
N LEU A 72 75.06 -27.48 1.74
CA LEU A 72 75.36 -26.05 1.66
C LEU A 72 74.77 -25.37 2.90
N ILE A 73 75.62 -24.67 3.64
CA ILE A 73 75.22 -23.95 4.85
C ILE A 73 74.08 -23.00 4.45
N SER A 74 72.90 -23.22 5.03
CA SER A 74 71.72 -22.37 4.79
C SER A 74 71.85 -21.00 5.45
N ALA A 75 72.88 -20.77 6.25
CA ALA A 75 73.23 -19.49 6.84
C ALA A 75 74.24 -18.73 5.96
N GLY A 76 74.00 -17.43 5.72
CA GLY A 76 74.94 -16.53 5.04
C GLY A 76 74.77 -16.39 3.52
N TRP A 77 73.80 -17.06 2.90
CA TRP A 77 73.51 -16.88 1.47
C TRP A 77 73.09 -15.45 1.12
N GLN A 78 72.49 -14.72 2.07
CA GLN A 78 72.10 -13.31 1.89
C GLN A 78 73.33 -12.41 1.63
N GLU A 79 74.47 -12.69 2.28
CA GLU A 79 75.71 -11.94 2.03
C GLU A 79 76.31 -12.28 0.66
N ALA A 80 76.24 -13.56 0.27
CA ALA A 80 76.65 -13.97 -1.07
C ALA A 80 75.77 -13.35 -2.17
N LEU A 81 74.45 -13.25 -1.95
CA LEU A 81 73.54 -12.57 -2.86
C LEU A 81 73.87 -11.08 -2.96
N ARG A 82 74.19 -10.42 -1.83
CA ARG A 82 74.63 -9.02 -1.80
C ARG A 82 75.91 -8.81 -2.60
N GLN A 83 76.87 -9.72 -2.49
CA GLN A 83 78.10 -9.69 -3.29
C GLN A 83 77.79 -9.78 -4.78
N TYR A 84 76.97 -10.74 -5.21
CA TYR A 84 76.58 -10.88 -6.62
C TYR A 84 75.79 -9.67 -7.14
N TRP A 85 74.91 -9.11 -6.30
CA TRP A 85 74.16 -7.90 -6.61
C TRP A 85 75.09 -6.72 -6.88
N LYS A 86 76.09 -6.54 -6.01
CA LYS A 86 77.10 -5.49 -6.13
C LYS A 86 77.89 -5.59 -7.44
N GLU A 87 78.22 -6.81 -7.85
CA GLU A 87 78.99 -7.09 -9.08
C GLU A 87 78.17 -6.88 -10.37
N THR A 88 76.83 -6.96 -10.31
CA THR A 88 75.99 -7.05 -11.53
C THR A 88 75.02 -5.88 -11.70
N VAL A 89 74.40 -5.40 -10.61
CA VAL A 89 73.33 -4.39 -10.67
C VAL A 89 73.88 -2.99 -10.42
N ASN A 90 74.33 -2.66 -9.20
CA ASN A 90 75.10 -1.45 -8.81
C ASN A 90 75.40 -1.41 -7.28
N GLU A 91 76.35 -0.58 -6.82
CA GLU A 91 76.67 -0.36 -5.38
C GLU A 91 75.57 0.42 -4.62
N ASP A 92 74.88 1.37 -5.25
CA ASP A 92 73.90 2.27 -4.58
C ASP A 92 72.53 1.64 -4.29
N ALA A 93 72.29 0.41 -4.76
CA ALA A 93 71.00 -0.27 -4.70
C ALA A 93 70.79 -1.11 -3.42
N GLY A 94 71.33 -0.66 -2.28
CA GLY A 94 71.33 -1.43 -1.02
C GLY A 94 69.92 -1.80 -0.52
N ILE A 95 68.95 -0.91 -0.69
CA ILE A 95 67.54 -1.17 -0.35
C ILE A 95 66.96 -2.22 -1.29
N ALA A 96 67.16 -2.08 -2.60
CA ALA A 96 66.63 -3.03 -3.58
C ALA A 96 67.18 -4.44 -3.39
N CYS A 97 68.48 -4.57 -3.09
CA CYS A 97 69.10 -5.85 -2.75
C CYS A 97 68.44 -6.49 -1.52
N ARG A 98 68.24 -5.72 -0.44
CA ARG A 98 67.60 -6.22 0.78
C ARG A 98 66.17 -6.67 0.54
N GLU A 99 65.36 -5.86 -0.13
CA GLU A 99 63.95 -6.18 -0.38
C GLU A 99 63.81 -7.36 -1.36
N ALA A 100 64.64 -7.44 -2.41
CA ALA A 100 64.67 -8.58 -3.33
C ALA A 100 65.15 -9.87 -2.65
N THR A 101 66.03 -9.78 -1.65
CA THR A 101 66.44 -10.93 -0.82
C THR A 101 65.25 -11.52 -0.07
N VAL A 102 64.42 -10.66 0.54
CA VAL A 102 63.19 -11.08 1.23
C VAL A 102 62.20 -11.72 0.25
N LEU A 103 62.06 -11.14 -0.95
CA LEU A 103 61.21 -11.72 -1.99
C LEU A 103 61.70 -13.10 -2.44
N LEU A 104 63.01 -13.29 -2.64
CA LEU A 104 63.59 -14.58 -3.04
C LEU A 104 63.40 -15.65 -1.96
N GLU A 105 63.50 -15.28 -0.69
CA GLU A 105 63.25 -16.20 0.42
C GLU A 105 61.78 -16.63 0.49
N ARG A 106 60.86 -15.69 0.26
CA ARG A 106 59.41 -15.93 0.24
C ARG A 106 58.97 -16.75 -0.97
N TRP A 107 59.38 -16.36 -2.17
CA TRP A 107 58.93 -16.91 -3.45
C TRP A 107 59.94 -17.88 -4.09
N LYS A 108 60.72 -18.61 -3.27
CA LYS A 108 61.71 -19.56 -3.79
C LYS A 108 61.03 -20.59 -4.72
N PRO A 109 61.59 -20.85 -5.92
CA PRO A 109 60.95 -21.78 -6.86
C PRO A 109 60.89 -23.21 -6.29
N SER A 110 59.83 -23.95 -6.61
CA SER A 110 59.63 -25.34 -6.17
C SER A 110 60.75 -26.28 -6.63
N GLU A 111 61.33 -26.02 -7.81
CA GLU A 111 62.51 -26.72 -8.34
C GLU A 111 63.77 -26.56 -7.47
N TYR A 112 63.83 -25.49 -6.66
CA TYR A 112 64.96 -25.14 -5.82
C TYR A 112 64.51 -25.04 -4.34
N PRO A 113 64.33 -26.18 -3.64
CA PRO A 113 63.93 -26.18 -2.23
C PRO A 113 64.95 -25.49 -1.30
N ARG A 114 66.19 -25.28 -1.79
CA ARG A 114 67.26 -24.53 -1.13
C ARG A 114 67.82 -23.47 -2.07
N ILE A 115 68.17 -22.32 -1.52
CA ILE A 115 68.82 -21.23 -2.27
C ILE A 115 70.26 -21.64 -2.55
N THR A 116 70.57 -21.84 -3.83
CA THR A 116 71.92 -22.22 -4.30
C THR A 116 72.64 -21.01 -4.91
N PRO A 117 73.98 -20.99 -4.92
CA PRO A 117 74.75 -19.96 -5.63
C PRO A 117 74.35 -19.80 -7.10
N ARG A 118 73.95 -20.89 -7.77
CA ARG A 118 73.47 -20.87 -9.15
C ARG A 118 72.15 -20.10 -9.28
N LEU A 119 71.20 -20.34 -8.38
CA LEU A 119 69.93 -19.61 -8.36
C LEU A 119 70.17 -18.12 -8.10
N MET A 120 71.01 -17.78 -7.11
CA MET A 120 71.33 -16.39 -6.79
C MET A 120 71.94 -15.64 -7.99
N LYS A 121 72.92 -16.24 -8.67
CA LYS A 121 73.52 -15.65 -9.88
C LYS A 121 72.50 -15.49 -11.01
N LYS A 122 71.68 -16.51 -11.27
CA LYS A 122 70.62 -16.44 -12.28
C LYS A 122 69.64 -15.30 -11.97
N PHE A 123 69.17 -15.23 -10.73
CA PHE A 123 68.22 -14.21 -10.29
C PHE A 123 68.75 -12.79 -10.47
N VAL A 124 69.98 -12.51 -10.01
CA VAL A 124 70.59 -11.19 -10.16
C VAL A 124 70.82 -10.83 -11.63
N ASN A 125 71.30 -11.78 -12.44
CA ASN A 125 71.49 -11.57 -13.88
C ASN A 125 70.18 -11.29 -14.59
N ASP A 126 69.12 -12.05 -14.32
CA ASP A 126 67.82 -11.88 -14.94
C ASP A 126 67.20 -10.51 -14.56
N ILE A 127 67.40 -10.05 -13.31
CA ILE A 127 66.99 -8.70 -12.89
C ILE A 127 67.72 -7.63 -13.73
N HIS A 128 69.03 -7.76 -13.89
CA HIS A 128 69.81 -6.81 -14.67
C HIS A 128 69.40 -6.81 -16.15
N ILE A 129 69.22 -7.99 -16.75
CA ILE A 129 68.80 -8.15 -18.14
C ILE A 129 67.43 -7.51 -18.38
N LEU A 130 66.43 -7.81 -17.53
CA LEU A 130 65.10 -7.21 -17.67
C LEU A 130 65.16 -5.69 -17.52
N ASN A 131 65.96 -5.19 -16.57
CA ASN A 131 66.14 -3.76 -16.36
C ASN A 131 66.72 -3.02 -17.59
N LEU A 132 67.51 -3.69 -18.42
CA LEU A 132 68.02 -3.12 -19.68
C LEU A 132 66.95 -3.05 -20.79
N THR A 133 65.89 -3.86 -20.68
CA THR A 133 64.87 -4.01 -21.73
C THR A 133 63.55 -3.28 -21.44
N VAL A 134 63.25 -2.99 -20.17
CA VAL A 134 62.01 -2.31 -19.77
C VAL A 134 62.11 -0.81 -20.10
N PRO A 135 61.21 -0.25 -20.94
CA PRO A 135 61.28 1.16 -21.34
C PRO A 135 60.96 2.15 -20.22
N ALA A 136 60.12 1.74 -19.25
CA ALA A 136 59.71 2.58 -18.13
C ALA A 136 60.82 2.74 -17.08
N THR A 137 60.85 3.89 -16.42
CA THR A 137 61.80 4.20 -15.34
C THR A 137 61.09 4.33 -14.00
N GLU A 138 61.69 3.77 -12.94
CA GLU A 138 61.15 3.78 -11.57
C GLU A 138 62.32 3.62 -10.58
N ASP A 139 62.28 4.36 -9.46
CA ASP A 139 63.38 4.40 -8.47
C ASP A 139 63.60 3.02 -7.81
N HIS A 140 62.50 2.27 -7.64
CA HIS A 140 62.49 0.95 -7.02
C HIS A 140 62.30 -0.19 -8.04
N ARG A 141 62.58 0.06 -9.32
CA ARG A 141 62.37 -0.89 -10.44
C ARG A 141 62.94 -2.29 -10.22
N HIS A 142 64.13 -2.40 -9.62
CA HIS A 142 64.78 -3.69 -9.39
C HIS A 142 63.98 -4.60 -8.45
N ILE A 143 63.21 -4.03 -7.53
CA ILE A 143 62.35 -4.78 -6.60
C ILE A 143 61.14 -5.35 -7.34
N LEU A 144 60.53 -4.56 -8.23
CA LEU A 144 59.38 -5.01 -9.03
C LEU A 144 59.78 -6.02 -10.11
N ILE A 145 60.94 -5.85 -10.74
CA ILE A 145 61.51 -6.84 -11.66
C ILE A 145 61.79 -8.16 -10.93
N ALA A 146 62.37 -8.09 -9.72
CA ALA A 146 62.59 -9.25 -8.87
C ALA A 146 61.28 -9.98 -8.55
N LEU A 147 60.24 -9.25 -8.16
CA LEU A 147 58.91 -9.80 -7.89
C LEU A 147 58.31 -10.47 -9.13
N TYR A 148 58.33 -9.79 -10.27
CA TYR A 148 57.84 -10.32 -11.55
C TYR A 148 58.55 -11.62 -11.93
N LEU A 149 59.88 -11.65 -11.82
CA LEU A 149 60.66 -12.84 -12.11
C LEU A 149 60.27 -14.02 -11.22
N LEU A 150 60.16 -13.80 -9.91
CA LEU A 150 59.88 -14.86 -8.95
C LEU A 150 58.47 -15.43 -9.11
N VAL A 151 57.47 -14.57 -9.29
CA VAL A 151 56.06 -15.00 -9.29
C VAL A 151 55.59 -15.39 -10.69
N VAL A 152 55.86 -14.58 -11.71
CA VAL A 152 55.34 -14.79 -13.07
C VAL A 152 56.27 -15.69 -13.88
N ARG A 153 57.58 -15.43 -13.89
CA ARG A 153 58.51 -16.15 -14.78
C ARG A 153 59.00 -17.47 -14.21
N TYR A 154 59.41 -17.50 -12.95
CA TYR A 154 59.89 -18.72 -12.28
C TYR A 154 58.74 -19.50 -11.65
N GLY A 155 57.68 -18.83 -11.22
CA GLY A 155 56.48 -19.44 -10.66
C GLY A 155 55.41 -19.81 -11.70
N GLU A 156 55.60 -19.44 -12.97
CA GLU A 156 54.67 -19.70 -14.09
C GLU A 156 53.21 -19.25 -13.81
N ARG A 157 53.05 -18.09 -13.15
CA ARG A 157 51.73 -17.51 -12.83
C ARG A 157 51.35 -16.38 -13.79
N ASP A 158 50.05 -16.18 -13.97
CA ASP A 158 49.52 -15.02 -14.70
C ASP A 158 49.84 -13.72 -13.94
N ILE A 159 50.18 -12.65 -14.68
CA ILE A 159 50.47 -11.32 -14.13
C ILE A 159 49.31 -10.77 -13.29
N LYS A 160 48.07 -11.11 -13.62
CA LYS A 160 46.86 -10.71 -12.89
C LYS A 160 46.87 -11.14 -11.43
N VAL A 161 47.60 -12.21 -11.10
CA VAL A 161 47.77 -12.67 -9.71
C VAL A 161 48.52 -11.64 -8.86
N LEU A 162 49.42 -10.85 -9.45
CA LEU A 162 50.10 -9.73 -8.80
C LEU A 162 49.31 -8.43 -8.83
N LEU A 163 48.17 -8.40 -9.51
CA LEU A 163 47.32 -7.23 -9.68
C LEU A 163 45.96 -7.39 -9.01
N ARG A 164 45.67 -8.51 -8.36
CA ARG A 164 44.41 -8.73 -7.62
C ARG A 164 44.55 -8.30 -6.16
N ASP A 165 43.46 -7.90 -5.51
CA ASP A 165 43.51 -7.70 -4.05
C ASP A 165 43.57 -9.05 -3.32
N PRO A 166 44.68 -9.39 -2.62
CA PRO A 166 44.77 -10.64 -1.86
C PRO A 166 43.76 -10.73 -0.72
N LYS A 167 43.20 -9.61 -0.25
CA LYS A 167 42.20 -9.58 0.83
C LYS A 167 40.79 -9.85 0.33
N ALA A 168 40.51 -9.67 -0.96
CA ALA A 168 39.19 -9.92 -1.53
C ALA A 168 38.80 -11.41 -1.45
N SER A 169 39.78 -12.32 -1.60
CA SER A 169 39.60 -13.78 -1.52
C SER A 169 39.41 -14.32 -0.10
N GLN A 170 39.75 -13.54 0.94
CA GLN A 170 39.67 -13.95 2.35
C GLN A 170 38.27 -13.76 2.98
N THR A 171 37.29 -13.32 2.19
CA THR A 171 35.95 -12.96 2.67
C THR A 171 34.98 -14.13 2.84
N GLU A 172 35.38 -15.38 2.57
CA GLU A 172 34.55 -16.56 2.86
C GLU A 172 34.89 -17.13 4.26
N PRO A 173 34.01 -16.98 5.25
CA PRO A 173 34.26 -17.48 6.60
C PRO A 173 34.31 -19.01 6.59
N GLY A 174 35.49 -19.58 6.87
CA GLY A 174 35.68 -21.02 7.05
C GLY A 174 36.75 -21.66 6.16
N ILE A 175 37.31 -20.93 5.19
CA ILE A 175 38.43 -21.40 4.38
C ILE A 175 39.72 -20.82 4.97
N ALA A 176 40.64 -21.69 5.42
CA ALA A 176 41.96 -21.25 5.83
C ALA A 176 42.69 -20.67 4.60
N PRO A 177 43.38 -19.52 4.72
CA PRO A 177 44.15 -18.97 3.62
C PRO A 177 45.14 -20.02 3.12
N ASP A 178 45.19 -20.26 1.82
CA ASP A 178 46.26 -21.07 1.24
C ASP A 178 47.61 -20.39 1.52
N ASP A 179 48.68 -21.16 1.74
CA ASP A 179 50.05 -20.65 1.94
C ASP A 179 50.44 -19.59 0.89
N PHE A 180 49.87 -19.70 -0.32
CA PHE A 180 50.04 -18.75 -1.41
C PHE A 180 49.44 -17.36 -1.12
N ASP A 181 48.23 -17.28 -0.59
CA ASP A 181 47.55 -16.01 -0.32
C ASP A 181 48.18 -15.28 0.87
N GLU A 182 48.72 -16.02 1.84
CA GLU A 182 49.54 -15.46 2.91
C GLU A 182 50.85 -14.86 2.37
N MET A 183 51.56 -15.60 1.50
CA MET A 183 52.77 -15.10 0.82
C MET A 183 52.46 -13.86 -0.03
N LEU A 184 51.32 -13.84 -0.72
CA LEU A 184 50.88 -12.72 -1.52
C LEU A 184 50.61 -11.50 -0.60
N SER A 185 49.82 -11.66 0.46
CA SER A 185 49.53 -10.59 1.43
C SER A 185 50.79 -9.97 2.04
N LEU A 186 51.77 -10.79 2.46
CA LEU A 186 53.06 -10.30 2.97
C LEU A 186 53.87 -9.55 1.90
N THR A 187 53.74 -9.96 0.64
CA THR A 187 54.34 -9.27 -0.50
C THR A 187 53.71 -7.92 -0.73
N TYR A 188 52.38 -7.83 -0.68
CA TYR A 188 51.68 -6.56 -0.73
C TYR A 188 52.09 -5.62 0.40
N GLN A 189 52.13 -6.09 1.65
CA GLN A 189 52.59 -5.26 2.78
C GLN A 189 54.00 -4.70 2.57
N GLN A 190 54.90 -5.51 2.01
CA GLN A 190 56.25 -5.09 1.69
C GLN A 190 56.26 -4.02 0.59
N ILE A 191 55.55 -4.24 -0.52
CA ILE A 191 55.49 -3.31 -1.65
C ILE A 191 54.79 -2.00 -1.24
N SER A 192 53.65 -2.06 -0.56
CA SER A 192 52.94 -0.89 -0.02
C SER A 192 53.85 -0.02 0.86
N ARG A 193 54.69 -0.62 1.71
CA ARG A 193 55.67 0.11 2.53
C ARG A 193 56.74 0.82 1.68
N ILE A 194 57.19 0.19 0.60
CA ILE A 194 58.25 0.75 -0.27
C ILE A 194 57.71 1.89 -1.13
N PHE A 195 56.47 1.76 -1.61
CA PHE A 195 55.84 2.71 -2.52
C PHE A 195 54.90 3.69 -1.79
N ASN A 196 55.01 3.86 -0.47
CA ASN A 196 54.19 4.79 0.33
C ASN A 196 52.66 4.62 0.13
N ASN A 197 52.20 3.37 -0.02
CA ASN A 197 50.82 3.00 -0.38
C ASN A 197 50.33 3.51 -1.74
N ASP A 198 51.23 3.95 -2.63
CA ASP A 198 50.90 4.30 -4.02
C ASP A 198 50.79 3.02 -4.85
N THR A 199 49.56 2.52 -4.93
CA THR A 199 49.22 1.26 -5.59
C THR A 199 49.28 1.33 -7.12
N GLU A 200 49.02 2.52 -7.66
CA GLU A 200 49.03 2.80 -9.09
C GLU A 200 50.47 2.72 -9.62
N ARG A 201 51.39 3.44 -8.97
CA ARG A 201 52.79 3.55 -9.40
C ARG A 201 53.47 2.18 -9.58
N TRP A 202 53.30 1.26 -8.63
CA TRP A 202 53.97 -0.04 -8.73
C TRP A 202 53.22 -1.04 -9.63
N SER A 203 51.88 -0.99 -9.69
CA SER A 203 51.09 -1.91 -10.51
C SER A 203 51.27 -1.60 -12.00
N GLU A 204 51.25 -0.33 -12.38
CA GLU A 204 51.55 0.13 -13.75
C GLU A 204 52.96 -0.28 -14.20
N PHE A 205 53.94 -0.13 -13.31
CA PHE A 205 55.30 -0.55 -13.62
C PHE A 205 55.41 -2.06 -13.81
N LEU A 206 54.71 -2.88 -13.01
CA LEU A 206 54.63 -4.34 -13.23
C LEU A 206 54.01 -4.70 -14.58
N MET A 207 52.97 -3.99 -15.02
CA MET A 207 52.38 -4.18 -16.35
C MET A 207 53.41 -3.87 -17.44
N SER A 208 54.16 -2.77 -17.29
CA SER A 208 55.22 -2.37 -18.23
C SER A 208 56.35 -3.41 -18.31
N ILE A 209 56.70 -4.06 -17.19
CA ILE A 209 57.67 -5.17 -17.16
C ILE A 209 57.13 -6.36 -17.95
N HIS A 210 55.84 -6.71 -17.78
CA HIS A 210 55.23 -7.88 -18.41
C HIS A 210 55.20 -7.77 -19.94
N TYR A 211 54.74 -6.64 -20.46
CA TYR A 211 54.62 -6.39 -21.90
C TYR A 211 55.90 -5.81 -22.53
N GLN A 212 56.92 -5.48 -21.73
CA GLN A 212 58.15 -4.81 -22.16
C GLN A 212 57.87 -3.55 -22.99
N SER A 213 56.90 -2.75 -22.56
CA SER A 213 56.43 -1.56 -23.27
C SER A 213 56.34 -0.35 -22.35
N THR A 214 55.92 0.79 -22.88
CA THR A 214 55.55 1.96 -22.08
C THR A 214 54.35 1.63 -21.19
N VAL A 215 54.22 2.35 -20.08
CA VAL A 215 53.10 2.20 -19.14
C VAL A 215 51.75 2.37 -19.84
N GLU A 216 51.63 3.33 -20.75
CA GLU A 216 50.41 3.62 -21.51
C GLU A 216 49.95 2.42 -22.35
N LEU A 217 50.84 1.81 -23.14
CA LEU A 217 50.48 0.68 -24.00
C LEU A 217 50.16 -0.57 -23.17
N ALA A 218 50.95 -0.83 -22.12
CA ALA A 218 50.75 -1.98 -21.24
C ALA A 218 49.39 -1.92 -20.51
N ARG A 219 48.97 -0.73 -20.07
CA ARG A 219 47.64 -0.50 -19.47
C ARG A 219 46.52 -0.69 -20.47
N SER A 220 46.69 -0.19 -21.69
CA SER A 220 45.70 -0.32 -22.76
C SER A 220 45.41 -1.78 -23.11
N GLU A 221 46.45 -2.62 -23.17
CA GLU A 221 46.34 -4.05 -23.50
C GLU A 221 45.73 -4.86 -22.34
N LEU A 222 46.07 -4.53 -21.09
CA LEU A 222 45.65 -5.34 -19.94
C LEU A 222 44.27 -4.97 -19.39
N LEU A 223 43.93 -3.68 -19.39
CA LEU A 223 42.73 -3.15 -18.73
C LEU A 223 41.81 -2.40 -19.68
N ASP A 224 42.28 -1.34 -20.34
CA ASP A 224 41.37 -0.41 -21.02
C ASP A 224 40.63 -1.08 -22.21
N THR A 225 41.33 -1.85 -23.06
CA THR A 225 40.71 -2.56 -24.20
C THR A 225 39.82 -3.71 -23.73
N PRO A 226 40.28 -4.63 -22.84
CA PRO A 226 39.42 -5.68 -22.31
C PRO A 226 38.17 -5.15 -21.58
N LEU A 227 38.27 -4.01 -20.89
CA LEU A 227 37.14 -3.39 -20.20
C LEU A 227 36.11 -2.86 -21.19
N LYS A 228 36.56 -2.16 -22.23
CA LYS A 228 35.69 -1.64 -23.29
C LYS A 228 34.95 -2.77 -24.00
N ASP A 229 35.65 -3.84 -24.34
CA ASP A 229 35.08 -5.02 -25.01
C ASP A 229 34.11 -5.77 -24.08
N ALA A 230 34.45 -5.93 -22.80
CA ALA A 230 33.59 -6.59 -21.84
C ALA A 230 32.27 -5.83 -21.60
N ILE A 231 32.31 -4.50 -21.52
CA ILE A 231 31.11 -3.67 -21.37
C ILE A 231 30.29 -3.69 -22.66
N GLY A 232 30.92 -3.48 -23.83
CA GLY A 232 30.21 -3.47 -25.11
C GLY A 232 29.59 -4.82 -25.49
N ALA A 233 30.16 -5.93 -25.04
CA ALA A 233 29.61 -7.27 -25.23
C ALA A 233 28.74 -7.77 -24.06
N ILE A 234 28.58 -6.98 -22.99
CA ILE A 234 27.89 -7.36 -21.74
C ILE A 234 28.42 -8.72 -21.21
N ASN A 235 29.74 -8.89 -21.22
CA ASN A 235 30.42 -10.09 -20.75
C ASN A 235 30.69 -10.01 -19.25
N ILE A 236 29.71 -10.44 -18.45
CA ILE A 236 29.73 -10.32 -16.98
C ILE A 236 30.94 -11.06 -16.36
N PRO A 237 31.24 -12.33 -16.69
CA PRO A 237 32.38 -13.03 -16.08
C PRO A 237 33.72 -12.32 -16.32
N ARG A 238 33.91 -11.77 -17.53
CA ARG A 238 35.14 -11.04 -17.84
C ARG A 238 35.19 -9.71 -17.09
N LEU A 239 34.06 -9.04 -16.94
CA LEU A 239 33.98 -7.77 -16.26
C LEU A 239 34.24 -7.93 -14.74
N GLU A 240 33.69 -8.97 -14.11
CA GLU A 240 33.98 -9.32 -12.70
C GLU A 240 35.47 -9.59 -12.48
N GLU A 241 36.11 -10.34 -13.40
CA GLU A 241 37.56 -10.58 -13.37
C GLU A 241 38.35 -9.26 -13.39
N LEU A 242 37.96 -8.31 -14.26
CA LEU A 242 38.63 -7.00 -14.39
C LEU A 242 38.34 -6.07 -13.21
N THR A 243 37.15 -6.15 -12.61
CA THR A 243 36.74 -5.31 -11.47
C THR A 243 37.56 -5.64 -10.21
N ALA A 244 38.03 -6.88 -10.10
CA ALA A 244 38.90 -7.34 -9.02
C ALA A 244 40.38 -6.90 -9.16
N LEU A 245 40.77 -6.34 -10.31
CA LEU A 245 42.15 -5.90 -10.58
C LEU A 245 42.39 -4.47 -10.08
N TRP A 246 43.62 -4.25 -9.62
CA TRP A 246 44.13 -2.95 -9.22
C TRP A 246 44.28 -2.06 -10.45
N GLY A 247 43.85 -0.80 -10.35
CA GLY A 247 43.77 0.13 -11.47
C GLY A 247 42.45 0.09 -12.23
N PHE A 248 41.47 -0.71 -11.79
CA PHE A 248 40.13 -0.77 -12.38
C PHE A 248 39.44 0.60 -12.37
N ALA A 249 39.45 1.30 -11.23
CA ALA A 249 38.72 2.56 -11.07
C ALA A 249 39.17 3.62 -12.08
N GLU A 250 40.48 3.71 -12.29
CA GLU A 250 41.16 4.63 -13.19
C GLU A 250 40.98 4.20 -14.64
N ALA A 251 41.10 2.89 -14.93
CA ALA A 251 40.80 2.33 -16.25
C ALA A 251 39.36 2.63 -16.67
N TRP A 252 38.41 2.45 -15.75
CA TRP A 252 37.02 2.80 -15.98
C TRP A 252 36.84 4.28 -16.30
N GLN A 253 37.48 5.19 -15.54
CA GLN A 253 37.39 6.64 -15.81
C GLN A 253 37.96 7.02 -17.19
N ARG A 254 39.02 6.37 -17.67
CA ARG A 254 39.58 6.61 -19.01
C ARG A 254 38.70 6.06 -20.12
N VAL A 255 38.09 4.90 -19.91
CA VAL A 255 37.25 4.24 -20.91
C VAL A 255 35.84 4.82 -20.94
N ALA A 256 35.37 5.43 -19.85
CA ALA A 256 34.05 6.04 -19.69
C ALA A 256 33.58 6.92 -20.88
N PRO A 257 34.40 7.83 -21.45
CA PRO A 257 34.00 8.63 -22.62
C PRO A 257 33.79 7.83 -23.90
N HIS A 258 34.26 6.57 -23.95
CA HIS A 258 34.28 5.72 -25.14
C HIS A 258 33.29 4.54 -25.07
N ILE A 259 32.51 4.44 -24.00
CA ILE A 259 31.50 3.40 -23.77
C ILE A 259 30.11 4.01 -23.62
N GLN A 260 29.07 3.23 -23.87
CA GLN A 260 27.70 3.62 -23.55
C GLN A 260 27.44 3.39 -22.06
N MET A 261 27.04 4.44 -21.34
CA MET A 261 26.73 4.32 -19.91
C MET A 261 25.55 3.37 -19.64
N ARG A 262 24.62 3.23 -20.61
CA ARG A 262 23.55 2.22 -20.55
C ARG A 262 24.10 0.80 -20.37
N ASP A 263 25.04 0.41 -21.23
CA ASP A 263 25.65 -0.92 -21.23
C ASP A 263 26.42 -1.17 -19.94
N TRP A 264 27.06 -0.12 -19.40
CA TRP A 264 27.69 -0.17 -18.09
C TRP A 264 26.68 -0.44 -16.96
N LEU A 265 25.55 0.29 -16.89
CA LEU A 265 24.52 0.06 -15.87
C LEU A 265 23.90 -1.33 -15.99
N VAL A 266 23.65 -1.80 -17.21
CA VAL A 266 23.17 -3.17 -17.47
C VAL A 266 24.17 -4.19 -16.93
N SER A 267 25.45 -4.02 -17.27
CA SER A 267 26.50 -4.94 -16.83
C SER A 267 26.68 -4.92 -15.32
N TYR A 268 26.73 -3.73 -14.70
CA TYR A 268 26.85 -3.54 -13.26
C TYR A 268 25.71 -4.21 -12.49
N SER A 269 24.46 -4.06 -12.95
CA SER A 269 23.30 -4.69 -12.29
C SER A 269 23.34 -6.22 -12.25
N ARG A 270 24.12 -6.85 -13.15
CA ARG A 270 24.24 -8.30 -13.31
C ARG A 270 25.47 -8.91 -12.65
N MET A 271 26.41 -8.09 -12.18
CA MET A 271 27.57 -8.54 -11.41
C MET A 271 27.16 -9.10 -10.04
N ASP A 272 28.06 -9.90 -9.45
CA ASP A 272 27.98 -10.29 -8.05
C ASP A 272 28.04 -9.10 -7.07
N GLU A 273 27.50 -9.27 -5.87
CA GLU A 273 27.44 -8.20 -4.86
C GLU A 273 28.82 -7.66 -4.46
N LYS A 274 29.84 -8.53 -4.50
CA LYS A 274 31.22 -8.17 -4.17
C LYS A 274 31.79 -7.20 -5.21
N CYS A 275 31.67 -7.49 -6.50
CA CYS A 275 32.13 -6.60 -7.57
C CYS A 275 31.28 -5.33 -7.64
N GLN A 276 29.98 -5.41 -7.38
CA GLN A 276 29.13 -4.22 -7.28
C GLN A 276 29.59 -3.26 -6.18
N ALA A 277 30.00 -3.77 -5.02
CA ALA A 277 30.53 -2.96 -3.93
C ALA A 277 31.86 -2.27 -4.31
N LEU A 278 32.73 -2.95 -5.06
CA LEU A 278 33.98 -2.38 -5.56
C LEU A 278 33.74 -1.28 -6.61
N ALA A 279 32.73 -1.45 -7.46
CA ALA A 279 32.40 -0.53 -8.56
C ALA A 279 31.34 0.55 -8.21
N GLU A 280 30.93 0.66 -6.95
CA GLU A 280 29.95 1.63 -6.46
C GLU A 280 30.33 3.11 -6.79
N PRO A 281 31.60 3.55 -6.68
CA PRO A 281 31.98 4.90 -7.10
C PRO A 281 31.74 5.17 -8.59
N GLN A 282 31.99 4.17 -9.44
CA GLN A 282 31.81 4.25 -10.89
C GLN A 282 30.33 4.29 -11.27
N LEU A 283 29.47 3.59 -10.53
CA LEU A 283 28.01 3.71 -10.68
C LEU A 283 27.56 5.17 -10.51
N LYS A 284 28.02 5.86 -9.46
CA LYS A 284 27.63 7.26 -9.19
C LYS A 284 28.07 8.20 -10.33
N VAL A 285 29.27 8.01 -10.86
CA VAL A 285 29.76 8.81 -12.00
C VAL A 285 28.94 8.51 -13.26
N ALA A 286 28.63 7.24 -13.53
CA ALA A 286 27.81 6.86 -14.68
C ALA A 286 26.40 7.47 -14.63
N VAL A 287 25.77 7.46 -13.45
CA VAL A 287 24.47 8.11 -13.21
C VAL A 287 24.56 9.62 -13.45
N GLN A 288 25.61 10.30 -12.97
CA GLN A 288 25.83 11.72 -13.24
C GLN A 288 25.99 12.02 -14.74
N MET A 289 26.69 11.16 -15.48
CA MET A 289 26.86 11.30 -16.93
C MET A 289 25.53 11.09 -17.68
N LEU A 290 24.71 10.11 -17.27
CA LEU A 290 23.36 9.91 -17.82
C LEU A 290 22.45 11.09 -17.49
N ASN A 291 22.53 11.64 -16.28
CA ASN A 291 21.80 12.84 -15.89
C ASN A 291 22.09 14.05 -16.80
N GLN A 292 23.27 14.11 -17.44
CA GLN A 292 23.65 15.18 -18.36
C GLN A 292 23.37 14.89 -19.85
N SER A 293 23.24 13.62 -20.24
CA SER A 293 23.24 13.22 -21.65
C SER A 293 21.98 12.48 -22.12
N TYR A 294 21.33 11.72 -21.24
CA TYR A 294 20.22 10.85 -21.59
C TYR A 294 18.88 11.62 -21.58
N ALA A 295 18.11 11.42 -22.66
CA ALA A 295 16.79 12.02 -22.86
C ALA A 295 16.77 13.54 -22.59
N VAL A 296 17.74 14.28 -23.12
CA VAL A 296 17.84 15.74 -22.93
C VAL A 296 17.00 16.50 -23.95
N SER A 297 17.11 16.13 -25.23
CA SER A 297 16.41 16.81 -26.33
C SER A 297 15.32 15.96 -26.96
N LEU A 298 15.46 14.64 -26.94
CA LEU A 298 14.57 13.68 -27.60
C LEU A 298 14.41 12.42 -26.75
N ARG A 299 13.27 11.73 -26.93
CA ARG A 299 13.01 10.40 -26.36
C ARG A 299 14.07 9.41 -26.84
N GLU A 300 14.67 8.69 -25.89
CA GLU A 300 15.59 7.59 -26.19
C GLU A 300 14.84 6.34 -26.64
N LYS A 301 15.49 5.47 -27.41
CA LYS A 301 14.90 4.18 -27.82
C LYS A 301 14.66 3.29 -26.61
N ASN A 302 13.53 2.57 -26.63
CA ASN A 302 13.23 1.58 -25.59
C ASN A 302 14.28 0.46 -25.60
N ASP A 303 14.83 0.17 -24.43
CA ASP A 303 15.76 -0.93 -24.18
C ASP A 303 15.31 -1.63 -22.90
N GLU A 304 14.62 -2.76 -23.08
CA GLU A 304 14.08 -3.55 -21.97
C GLU A 304 15.18 -4.02 -21.01
N GLY A 305 16.38 -4.34 -21.53
CA GLY A 305 17.50 -4.77 -20.71
C GLY A 305 17.99 -3.67 -19.78
N PHE A 306 18.02 -2.43 -20.27
CA PHE A 306 18.35 -1.26 -19.48
C PHE A 306 17.29 -0.94 -18.43
N VAL A 307 16.01 -0.96 -18.79
CA VAL A 307 14.91 -0.64 -17.85
C VAL A 307 14.83 -1.66 -16.71
N LEU A 308 14.95 -2.96 -16.99
CA LEU A 308 15.00 -4.00 -15.97
C LEU A 308 16.19 -3.83 -15.02
N SER A 309 17.33 -3.38 -15.56
CA SER A 309 18.53 -3.12 -14.77
C SER A 309 18.31 -1.92 -13.83
N LEU A 310 17.65 -0.85 -14.29
CA LEU A 310 17.27 0.28 -13.45
C LEU A 310 16.30 -0.12 -12.33
N GLN A 311 15.28 -0.93 -12.66
CA GLN A 311 14.31 -1.41 -11.67
C GLN A 311 15.02 -2.19 -10.56
N LYS A 312 15.95 -3.08 -10.92
CA LYS A 312 16.76 -3.84 -9.94
C LYS A 312 17.61 -2.89 -9.08
N LEU A 313 18.32 -1.95 -9.70
CA LEU A 313 19.19 -1.02 -8.97
C LEU A 313 18.42 -0.09 -8.02
N MET A 314 17.19 0.30 -8.38
CA MET A 314 16.30 1.06 -7.49
C MET A 314 15.78 0.19 -6.35
N ALA A 315 15.39 -1.06 -6.63
CA ALA A 315 14.92 -2.00 -5.60
C ALA A 315 16.02 -2.35 -4.59
N ASP A 316 17.26 -2.49 -5.05
CA ASP A 316 18.44 -2.72 -4.21
C ASP A 316 18.89 -1.44 -3.45
N GLY A 317 18.23 -0.29 -3.69
CA GLY A 317 18.52 0.99 -3.03
C GLY A 317 19.84 1.64 -3.47
N ARG A 318 20.44 1.20 -4.58
CA ARG A 318 21.72 1.74 -5.10
C ARG A 318 21.54 3.02 -5.89
N ILE A 319 20.40 3.19 -6.56
CA ILE A 319 20.03 4.43 -7.27
C ILE A 319 18.65 4.91 -6.81
N SER A 320 18.41 6.21 -6.93
CA SER A 320 17.11 6.82 -6.67
C SER A 320 16.35 7.06 -7.98
N LEU A 321 15.19 7.72 -7.93
CA LEU A 321 14.55 8.20 -9.16
C LEU A 321 15.37 9.36 -9.72
N GLU A 322 16.25 9.04 -10.68
CA GLU A 322 17.21 9.99 -11.23
C GLU A 322 16.58 10.93 -12.28
N PRO A 323 17.07 12.19 -12.41
CA PRO A 323 16.56 13.17 -13.37
C PRO A 323 16.47 12.69 -14.83
N PHE A 324 17.39 11.83 -15.28
CA PHE A 324 17.30 11.28 -16.64
C PHE A 324 16.11 10.34 -16.84
N VAL A 325 15.72 9.60 -15.79
CA VAL A 325 14.54 8.72 -15.81
C VAL A 325 13.29 9.58 -15.83
N GLU A 326 13.24 10.64 -15.02
CA GLU A 326 12.13 11.59 -15.01
C GLU A 326 11.90 12.24 -16.39
N ARG A 327 12.97 12.67 -17.06
CA ARG A 327 12.85 13.22 -18.42
C ARG A 327 12.31 12.20 -19.43
N GLN A 328 12.80 10.96 -19.38
CA GLN A 328 12.29 9.90 -20.26
C GLN A 328 10.82 9.61 -19.97
N ILE A 329 10.41 9.57 -18.70
CA ILE A 329 9.00 9.44 -18.31
C ILE A 329 8.18 10.59 -18.91
N SER A 330 8.62 11.84 -18.79
CA SER A 330 7.92 12.99 -19.37
C SER A 330 7.77 12.88 -20.89
N PHE A 331 8.80 12.41 -21.60
CA PHE A 331 8.70 12.15 -23.04
C PHE A 331 7.73 11.02 -23.39
N ILE A 332 7.69 9.94 -22.60
CA ILE A 332 6.74 8.85 -22.78
C ILE A 332 5.31 9.35 -22.57
N VAL A 333 5.06 10.09 -21.48
CA VAL A 333 3.75 10.68 -21.15
C VAL A 333 3.29 11.64 -22.24
N SER A 334 4.13 12.58 -22.67
CA SER A 334 3.83 13.51 -23.77
C SER A 334 3.45 12.77 -25.06
N LYS A 335 4.14 11.66 -25.37
CA LYS A 335 3.83 10.88 -26.58
C LYS A 335 2.56 10.04 -26.43
N LEU A 336 2.23 9.61 -25.21
CA LEU A 336 0.93 8.97 -24.92
C LEU A 336 -0.22 9.97 -25.12
N ASP A 337 -0.03 11.23 -24.72
CA ASP A 337 -1.01 12.31 -24.97
C ASP A 337 -1.15 12.56 -26.49
N GLU A 338 -0.04 12.73 -27.23
CA GLU A 338 -0.04 12.94 -28.68
C GLU A 338 -0.76 11.83 -29.48
N ILE A 339 -0.57 10.56 -29.09
CA ILE A 339 -1.18 9.43 -29.79
C ILE A 339 -2.71 9.44 -29.65
N GLN A 340 -3.23 9.94 -28.53
CA GLN A 340 -4.68 10.00 -28.31
C GLN A 340 -5.37 11.07 -29.17
N ASP A 341 -4.63 12.10 -29.58
CA ASP A 341 -5.13 13.17 -30.45
C ASP A 341 -5.00 12.84 -31.95
N SER A 342 -4.27 11.76 -32.30
CA SER A 342 -4.09 11.34 -33.69
C SER A 342 -5.33 10.63 -34.24
N GLU A 343 -5.86 11.10 -35.38
CA GLU A 343 -6.91 10.40 -36.13
C GLU A 343 -6.49 9.03 -36.67
N LYS A 344 -5.18 8.70 -36.62
CA LYS A 344 -4.63 7.41 -37.07
C LYS A 344 -3.75 6.82 -35.97
N LEU A 345 -4.26 5.80 -35.30
CA LEU A 345 -3.52 4.99 -34.33
C LEU A 345 -2.75 3.91 -35.10
N GLU A 346 -1.41 4.00 -35.10
CA GLU A 346 -0.57 2.92 -35.60
C GLU A 346 -0.42 1.83 -34.52
N ALA A 347 -1.12 0.72 -34.68
CA ALA A 347 -1.26 -0.30 -33.64
C ALA A 347 0.07 -0.84 -33.06
N GLU A 348 1.10 -0.98 -33.90
CA GLU A 348 2.39 -1.55 -33.49
C GLU A 348 3.26 -0.54 -32.71
N SER A 349 3.20 0.74 -33.08
CA SER A 349 3.93 1.80 -32.35
C SER A 349 3.23 2.13 -31.02
N THR A 350 1.91 2.05 -30.96
CA THR A 350 1.14 2.20 -29.71
C THR A 350 1.41 1.07 -28.73
N LYS A 351 1.43 -0.19 -29.19
CA LYS A 351 1.69 -1.34 -28.31
C LYS A 351 3.09 -1.28 -27.69
N THR A 352 4.10 -0.95 -28.49
CA THR A 352 5.50 -0.82 -28.00
C THR A 352 5.64 0.34 -27.02
N LEU A 353 4.93 1.46 -27.24
CA LEU A 353 4.91 2.58 -26.28
C LEU A 353 4.23 2.19 -24.96
N LEU A 354 3.12 1.44 -25.00
CA LEU A 354 2.44 0.99 -23.80
C LEU A 354 3.28 -0.01 -22.98
N GLN A 355 4.03 -0.89 -23.64
CA GLN A 355 4.98 -1.80 -22.97
C GLN A 355 6.12 -1.02 -22.29
N GLU A 356 6.65 0.01 -22.95
CA GLU A 356 7.63 0.90 -22.32
C GLU A 356 7.01 1.64 -21.14
N ALA A 357 5.80 2.20 -21.29
CA ALA A 357 5.12 2.92 -20.22
C ALA A 357 4.82 2.04 -19.01
N ASP A 358 4.46 0.78 -19.22
CA ASP A 358 4.28 -0.20 -18.14
C ASP A 358 5.59 -0.43 -17.37
N SER A 359 6.69 -0.65 -18.09
CA SER A 359 8.01 -0.86 -17.48
C SER A 359 8.50 0.36 -16.69
N TYR A 360 8.28 1.57 -17.20
CA TYR A 360 8.64 2.81 -16.52
C TYR A 360 7.68 3.18 -15.37
N SER A 361 6.45 2.64 -15.35
CA SER A 361 5.52 2.84 -14.21
C SER A 361 6.06 2.21 -12.92
N VAL A 362 6.84 1.12 -13.02
CA VAL A 362 7.55 0.53 -11.88
C VAL A 362 8.56 1.51 -11.30
N LEU A 363 9.33 2.19 -12.17
CA LEU A 363 10.34 3.17 -11.75
C LEU A 363 9.69 4.41 -11.13
N ALA A 364 8.57 4.87 -11.69
CA ALA A 364 7.83 6.02 -11.19
C ALA A 364 7.09 5.76 -9.86
N GLY A 365 6.85 4.48 -9.52
CA GLY A 365 6.03 4.08 -8.36
C GLY A 365 4.51 4.24 -8.57
N GLU A 366 4.09 4.77 -9.72
CA GLU A 366 2.70 4.98 -10.09
C GLU A 366 2.48 4.78 -11.60
N SER A 367 1.22 4.58 -12.00
CA SER A 367 0.88 4.40 -13.41
C SER A 367 1.17 5.67 -14.20
N LEU A 368 1.90 5.54 -15.31
CA LEU A 368 2.15 6.68 -16.20
C LEU A 368 0.87 7.22 -16.85
N LEU A 369 -0.21 6.42 -16.94
CA LEU A 369 -1.51 6.90 -17.43
C LEU A 369 -2.13 7.95 -16.49
N ASN A 370 -1.77 7.95 -15.20
CA ASN A 370 -2.22 8.96 -14.24
C ASN A 370 -1.40 10.25 -14.30
N LYS A 371 -0.23 10.22 -14.96
CA LYS A 371 0.64 11.41 -15.15
C LYS A 371 0.32 12.21 -16.41
N MET A 372 -0.58 11.70 -17.24
CA MET A 372 -1.01 12.34 -18.48
C MET A 372 -1.73 13.66 -18.20
N GLU A 373 -1.60 14.62 -19.13
CA GLU A 373 -2.30 15.90 -19.00
C GLU A 373 -3.81 15.74 -19.17
N ASN A 374 -4.22 14.82 -20.06
CA ASN A 374 -5.61 14.53 -20.36
C ASN A 374 -6.03 13.15 -19.85
N PHE A 375 -7.33 13.01 -19.54
CA PHE A 375 -7.93 11.71 -19.29
C PHE A 375 -7.81 10.82 -20.53
N VAL A 376 -7.56 9.52 -20.30
CA VAL A 376 -7.44 8.55 -21.38
C VAL A 376 -8.71 8.52 -22.23
N ASP A 377 -8.55 8.66 -23.55
CA ASP A 377 -9.62 8.62 -24.53
C ASP A 377 -10.34 7.26 -24.50
N GLY A 378 -11.67 7.30 -24.63
CA GLY A 378 -12.50 6.11 -24.57
C GLY A 378 -12.25 5.10 -25.69
N VAL A 379 -11.89 5.55 -26.89
CA VAL A 379 -11.56 4.66 -28.03
C VAL A 379 -10.22 3.98 -27.76
N PHE A 380 -9.22 4.77 -27.38
CA PHE A 380 -7.90 4.28 -27.02
C PHE A 380 -7.96 3.21 -25.90
N TYR A 381 -8.75 3.48 -24.86
CA TYR A 381 -8.96 2.56 -23.76
C TYR A 381 -9.52 1.21 -24.24
N VAL A 382 -10.53 1.22 -25.11
CA VAL A 382 -11.18 -0.02 -25.58
C VAL A 382 -10.29 -0.82 -26.52
N GLU A 383 -9.61 -0.16 -27.45
CA GLU A 383 -8.76 -0.85 -28.43
C GLU A 383 -7.50 -1.43 -27.79
N TYR A 384 -6.85 -0.71 -26.87
CA TYR A 384 -5.51 -1.05 -26.40
C TYR A 384 -5.41 -1.44 -24.92
N LEU A 385 -6.33 -1.03 -24.05
CA LEU A 385 -6.18 -1.23 -22.60
C LEU A 385 -7.14 -2.28 -22.03
N VAL A 386 -8.41 -2.34 -22.46
CA VAL A 386 -9.45 -3.20 -21.86
C VAL A 386 -9.03 -4.67 -21.73
N ASN A 387 -8.39 -5.23 -22.75
CA ASN A 387 -8.01 -6.65 -22.77
C ASN A 387 -6.54 -6.90 -22.37
N ASN A 388 -5.79 -5.86 -22.01
CA ASN A 388 -4.35 -5.93 -21.70
C ASN A 388 -4.06 -5.65 -20.22
N GLU A 389 -5.03 -5.80 -19.33
CA GLU A 389 -4.85 -5.56 -17.89
C GLU A 389 -3.85 -6.51 -17.24
N GLU A 390 -3.84 -7.79 -17.63
CA GLU A 390 -2.88 -8.77 -17.14
C GLU A 390 -1.47 -8.55 -17.73
N THR A 391 -1.39 -8.12 -18.99
CA THR A 391 -0.12 -7.92 -19.70
C THR A 391 0.54 -6.60 -19.34
N LEU A 392 -0.24 -5.58 -18.96
CA LEU A 392 0.20 -4.24 -18.58
C LEU A 392 -0.21 -3.94 -17.12
N SER A 393 0.22 -4.83 -16.22
CA SER A 393 -0.17 -4.80 -14.80
C SER A 393 0.30 -3.55 -14.05
N ASN A 394 1.43 -2.95 -14.45
CA ASN A 394 2.01 -1.79 -13.78
C ASN A 394 1.26 -0.49 -14.14
N LEU A 395 0.55 -0.47 -15.27
CA LEU A 395 -0.33 0.64 -15.65
C LEU A 395 -1.62 0.72 -14.81
N LYS A 396 -1.92 -0.27 -13.95
CA LYS A 396 -3.07 -0.28 -13.03
C LYS A 396 -4.40 0.05 -13.74
N ILE A 397 -4.63 -0.56 -14.90
CA ILE A 397 -5.78 -0.29 -15.79
C ILE A 397 -7.11 -0.50 -15.05
N GLY A 398 -7.20 -1.46 -14.13
CA GLY A 398 -8.42 -1.75 -13.37
C GLY A 398 -8.92 -0.61 -12.48
N THR A 399 -8.04 0.29 -12.06
CA THR A 399 -8.36 1.45 -11.21
C THR A 399 -8.33 2.78 -11.95
N LEU A 400 -8.08 2.76 -13.26
CA LEU A 400 -7.99 3.96 -14.09
C LEU A 400 -9.34 4.68 -14.15
N ASP A 401 -9.35 6.01 -14.01
CA ASP A 401 -10.53 6.83 -14.31
C ASP A 401 -10.36 7.49 -15.69
N ILE A 402 -11.20 7.14 -16.66
CA ILE A 402 -11.18 7.71 -18.02
C ILE A 402 -12.05 8.97 -18.16
N GLY A 403 -12.62 9.46 -17.05
CA GLY A 403 -13.47 10.64 -17.03
C GLY A 403 -14.82 10.46 -17.77
N ASN A 404 -15.69 11.47 -17.70
CA ASN A 404 -17.03 11.38 -18.30
C ASN A 404 -17.03 11.41 -19.84
N HIS A 405 -16.13 12.22 -20.43
CA HIS A 405 -16.00 12.32 -21.89
C HIS A 405 -15.41 11.04 -22.49
N GLY A 406 -14.38 10.46 -21.85
CA GLY A 406 -13.82 9.17 -22.23
C GLY A 406 -14.88 8.06 -22.14
N ARG A 407 -15.66 8.00 -21.04
CA ARG A 407 -16.81 7.08 -20.93
C ARG A 407 -17.84 7.23 -22.06
N GLU A 408 -18.15 8.45 -22.49
CA GLU A 408 -19.09 8.71 -23.60
C GLU A 408 -18.54 8.17 -24.93
N LYS A 409 -17.27 8.45 -25.25
CA LYS A 409 -16.61 7.93 -26.45
C LYS A 409 -16.46 6.41 -26.43
N MET A 410 -16.09 5.83 -25.28
CA MET A 410 -15.99 4.39 -25.04
C MET A 410 -17.30 3.69 -25.39
N LEU A 411 -18.43 4.21 -24.91
CA LEU A 411 -19.75 3.66 -25.17
C LEU A 411 -20.18 3.79 -26.64
N ARG A 412 -19.90 4.93 -27.28
CA ARG A 412 -20.19 5.12 -28.71
C ARG A 412 -19.40 4.14 -29.58
N TYR A 413 -18.10 4.03 -29.33
CA TYR A 413 -17.24 3.13 -30.06
C TYR A 413 -17.65 1.67 -29.85
N GLY A 414 -17.92 1.26 -28.61
CA GLY A 414 -18.44 -0.07 -28.30
C GLY A 414 -19.81 -0.37 -28.94
N ALA A 415 -20.67 0.64 -29.10
CA ALA A 415 -21.95 0.50 -29.80
C ALA A 415 -21.77 0.27 -31.31
N GLU A 416 -20.77 0.90 -31.95
CA GLU A 416 -20.52 0.80 -33.38
C GLU A 416 -19.80 -0.50 -33.78
N GLN A 417 -18.85 -0.97 -32.97
CA GLN A 417 -18.00 -2.11 -33.31
C GLN A 417 -18.67 -3.45 -32.97
N PRO A 418 -18.80 -4.41 -33.91
CA PRO A 418 -19.59 -5.63 -33.69
C PRO A 418 -19.05 -6.52 -32.56
N GLN A 419 -17.73 -6.67 -32.45
CA GLN A 419 -17.07 -7.61 -31.53
C GLN A 419 -16.97 -7.11 -30.07
N ILE A 420 -17.31 -5.85 -29.81
CA ILE A 420 -17.12 -5.24 -28.49
C ILE A 420 -18.36 -5.48 -27.64
N ASP A 421 -18.18 -6.17 -26.53
CA ASP A 421 -19.21 -6.41 -25.54
C ASP A 421 -19.28 -5.29 -24.51
N LEU A 422 -20.44 -4.64 -24.41
CA LEU A 422 -20.70 -3.61 -23.41
C LEU A 422 -20.58 -4.16 -21.98
N PHE A 423 -20.85 -5.46 -21.78
CA PHE A 423 -20.79 -6.13 -20.48
C PHE A 423 -19.41 -6.70 -20.17
N ASN A 424 -18.41 -6.49 -21.03
CA ASN A 424 -17.02 -6.81 -20.73
C ASN A 424 -16.66 -6.18 -19.37
N PRO A 425 -16.09 -6.93 -18.40
CA PRO A 425 -15.72 -6.41 -17.08
C PRO A 425 -14.90 -5.11 -17.15
N GLY A 426 -14.04 -4.99 -18.16
CA GLY A 426 -13.19 -3.85 -18.40
C GLY A 426 -13.92 -2.59 -18.87
N ILE A 427 -15.07 -2.73 -19.50
CA ILE A 427 -15.93 -1.64 -19.96
C ILE A 427 -16.98 -1.32 -18.89
N ILE A 428 -17.72 -2.35 -18.46
CA ILE A 428 -18.87 -2.16 -17.60
C ILE A 428 -18.48 -1.52 -16.27
N ARG A 429 -17.29 -1.81 -15.71
CA ARG A 429 -16.79 -1.20 -14.46
C ARG A 429 -16.87 0.32 -14.42
N HIS A 430 -16.74 0.98 -15.58
CA HIS A 430 -16.79 2.44 -15.70
C HIS A 430 -18.21 3.03 -15.65
N ILE A 431 -19.24 2.20 -15.63
CA ILE A 431 -20.63 2.62 -15.81
C ILE A 431 -21.34 2.54 -14.47
N ASN A 432 -21.53 3.67 -13.82
CA ASN A 432 -22.32 3.77 -12.60
C ASN A 432 -23.81 3.98 -12.92
N ILE A 433 -24.71 3.70 -11.97
CA ILE A 433 -26.12 4.05 -12.12
C ILE A 433 -26.25 5.55 -12.39
N ALA A 434 -27.20 5.93 -13.26
CA ALA A 434 -27.44 7.32 -13.66
C ALA A 434 -26.16 8.03 -14.17
N SER A 435 -25.31 7.28 -14.88
CA SER A 435 -24.12 7.85 -15.52
C SER A 435 -24.49 8.90 -16.57
N LYS A 436 -23.87 10.08 -16.47
CA LYS A 436 -24.01 11.16 -17.46
C LYS A 436 -23.59 10.72 -18.85
N ALA A 437 -22.56 9.86 -18.96
CA ALA A 437 -22.11 9.33 -20.25
C ALA A 437 -23.23 8.50 -20.92
N VAL A 438 -23.88 7.62 -20.16
CA VAL A 438 -25.03 6.84 -20.66
C VAL A 438 -26.18 7.76 -21.07
N GLN A 439 -26.52 8.75 -20.23
CA GLN A 439 -27.56 9.73 -20.55
C GLN A 439 -27.27 10.51 -21.83
N ASN A 440 -26.02 10.92 -22.05
CA ASN A 440 -25.60 11.66 -23.25
C ASN A 440 -25.64 10.80 -24.51
N VAL A 441 -25.19 9.54 -24.43
CA VAL A 441 -25.21 8.60 -25.57
C VAL A 441 -26.65 8.34 -26.03
N ILE A 442 -27.57 8.18 -25.08
CA ILE A 442 -28.99 7.91 -25.36
C ILE A 442 -29.76 9.19 -25.72
N GLY A 443 -29.46 10.32 -25.08
CA GLY A 443 -30.25 11.57 -25.16
C GLY A 443 -29.95 12.44 -26.38
N LYS A 444 -28.76 12.34 -26.97
CA LYS A 444 -28.45 12.95 -28.26
C LYS A 444 -29.07 12.09 -29.36
N ASN A 445 -30.22 12.50 -29.89
CA ASN A 445 -30.89 11.88 -31.04
C ASN A 445 -30.11 12.05 -32.36
N ASP A 446 -28.78 11.97 -32.31
CA ASP A 446 -27.88 12.29 -33.43
C ASP A 446 -27.62 11.04 -34.31
N GLY A 447 -28.47 10.00 -34.23
CA GLY A 447 -28.24 8.70 -34.88
C GLY A 447 -27.30 7.75 -34.12
N THR A 448 -27.07 8.01 -32.83
CA THR A 448 -26.01 7.45 -31.95
C THR A 448 -26.10 5.98 -31.57
N GLY A 449 -27.06 5.21 -32.08
CA GLY A 449 -27.01 3.76 -31.93
C GLY A 449 -25.89 3.10 -32.75
N GLY A 450 -25.36 3.81 -33.75
CA GLY A 450 -24.60 3.15 -34.81
C GLY A 450 -25.47 2.16 -35.58
N ALA A 451 -24.93 1.63 -36.68
CA ALA A 451 -25.65 0.64 -37.49
C ALA A 451 -26.00 -0.62 -36.70
N GLN A 452 -25.17 -1.00 -35.73
CA GLN A 452 -25.33 -2.21 -34.93
C GLN A 452 -26.50 -2.13 -33.95
N VAL A 453 -26.64 -1.08 -33.14
CA VAL A 453 -27.78 -0.95 -32.20
C VAL A 453 -29.08 -0.81 -32.98
N SER A 454 -29.06 -0.07 -34.09
CA SER A 454 -30.24 0.12 -34.96
C SER A 454 -30.68 -1.20 -35.61
N SER A 455 -29.72 -2.02 -36.05
CA SER A 455 -29.98 -3.38 -36.52
C SER A 455 -30.57 -4.24 -35.40
N ALA A 456 -29.96 -4.26 -34.21
CA ALA A 456 -30.37 -5.10 -33.09
C ALA A 456 -31.81 -4.81 -32.64
N ILE A 457 -32.18 -3.54 -32.51
CA ILE A 457 -33.55 -3.16 -32.13
C ILE A 457 -34.57 -3.50 -33.22
N MET A 458 -34.21 -3.37 -34.50
CA MET A 458 -35.09 -3.74 -35.61
C MET A 458 -35.32 -5.24 -35.67
N THR A 459 -34.29 -6.05 -35.42
CA THR A 459 -34.41 -7.52 -35.30
C THR A 459 -35.39 -7.91 -34.19
N LEU A 460 -35.32 -7.25 -33.03
CA LEU A 460 -36.27 -7.45 -31.92
C LEU A 460 -37.71 -7.07 -32.33
N LYS A 461 -37.91 -5.90 -32.96
CA LYS A 461 -39.24 -5.42 -33.40
C LYS A 461 -39.84 -6.28 -34.51
N ASN A 462 -39.00 -6.80 -35.41
CA ASN A 462 -39.38 -7.71 -36.49
C ASN A 462 -39.59 -9.15 -36.02
N ARG A 463 -39.40 -9.44 -34.71
CA ARG A 463 -39.53 -10.77 -34.10
C ARG A 463 -38.57 -11.80 -34.72
N GLN A 464 -37.43 -11.32 -35.20
CA GLN A 464 -36.36 -12.16 -35.70
C GLN A 464 -35.46 -12.59 -34.55
N VAL A 465 -34.73 -13.69 -34.77
CA VAL A 465 -33.80 -14.23 -33.78
C VAL A 465 -32.55 -13.37 -33.74
N VAL A 466 -32.14 -12.95 -32.55
CA VAL A 466 -30.80 -12.35 -32.35
C VAL A 466 -29.86 -13.49 -31.96
N GLU A 467 -29.01 -13.92 -32.90
CA GLU A 467 -28.12 -15.09 -32.72
C GLU A 467 -26.92 -14.81 -31.81
N ASP A 468 -26.52 -13.54 -31.67
CA ASP A 468 -25.36 -13.11 -30.89
C ASP A 468 -25.78 -12.28 -29.66
N VAL A 469 -25.33 -12.70 -28.48
CA VAL A 469 -25.59 -12.03 -27.21
C VAL A 469 -24.98 -10.63 -27.14
N ILE A 470 -23.82 -10.41 -27.78
CA ILE A 470 -23.16 -9.10 -27.80
C ILE A 470 -24.02 -8.10 -28.59
N HIS A 471 -24.54 -8.51 -29.73
CA HIS A 471 -25.51 -7.73 -30.50
C HIS A 471 -26.80 -7.46 -29.71
N PHE A 472 -27.30 -8.45 -28.97
CA PHE A 472 -28.49 -8.29 -28.12
C PHE A 472 -28.30 -7.28 -26.99
N ARG A 473 -27.13 -7.30 -26.31
CA ARG A 473 -26.81 -6.38 -25.20
C ARG A 473 -26.79 -4.92 -25.62
N LYS A 474 -26.44 -4.63 -26.87
CA LYS A 474 -26.36 -3.27 -27.43
C LYS A 474 -27.73 -2.57 -27.53
N ILE A 475 -28.83 -3.31 -27.52
CA ILE A 475 -30.19 -2.77 -27.60
C ILE A 475 -30.46 -1.69 -26.54
N VAL A 476 -29.86 -1.79 -25.34
CA VAL A 476 -30.11 -0.81 -24.26
C VAL A 476 -29.60 0.59 -24.53
N LEU A 477 -28.69 0.77 -25.50
CA LEU A 477 -28.25 2.08 -25.96
C LEU A 477 -29.20 2.68 -27.02
N SER A 478 -30.20 1.90 -27.48
CA SER A 478 -31.15 2.35 -28.50
C SER A 478 -32.07 3.44 -27.96
N PRO A 479 -32.27 4.55 -28.70
CA PRO A 479 -33.30 5.52 -28.38
C PRO A 479 -34.70 4.88 -28.34
N ASP A 480 -34.96 3.89 -29.20
CA ASP A 480 -36.26 3.20 -29.27
C ASP A 480 -36.54 2.38 -28.01
N TRP A 481 -35.54 1.67 -27.47
CA TRP A 481 -35.65 0.92 -26.21
C TRP A 481 -35.89 1.86 -25.02
N ASN A 482 -35.22 3.01 -25.02
CA ASN A 482 -35.33 3.96 -23.92
C ASN A 482 -36.63 4.77 -23.91
N ASN A 483 -37.26 4.99 -25.07
CA ASN A 483 -38.40 5.90 -25.19
C ASN A 483 -39.74 5.18 -25.42
N ASN A 484 -39.76 3.90 -25.82
CA ASN A 484 -40.99 3.16 -26.13
C ASN A 484 -41.18 1.91 -25.26
N VAL A 485 -42.44 1.55 -24.96
CA VAL A 485 -42.77 0.30 -24.26
C VAL A 485 -42.75 -0.87 -25.25
N LEU A 486 -41.88 -1.86 -25.02
CA LEU A 486 -41.61 -2.97 -25.95
C LEU A 486 -42.03 -4.35 -25.41
N ASN A 487 -42.78 -4.43 -24.30
CA ASN A 487 -43.13 -5.69 -23.62
C ASN A 487 -43.75 -6.73 -24.57
N GLN A 488 -44.60 -6.33 -25.52
CA GLN A 488 -45.20 -7.24 -26.49
C GLN A 488 -44.19 -7.87 -27.45
N TYR A 489 -43.08 -7.19 -27.76
CA TYR A 489 -42.02 -7.75 -28.61
C TYR A 489 -41.20 -8.80 -27.86
N TYR A 490 -40.94 -8.57 -26.56
CA TYR A 490 -40.28 -9.57 -25.71
C TYR A 490 -41.14 -10.83 -25.51
N LEU A 491 -42.45 -10.68 -25.25
CA LEU A 491 -43.35 -11.84 -25.08
C LEU A 491 -43.45 -12.72 -26.33
N ASN A 492 -43.31 -12.12 -27.51
CA ASN A 492 -43.48 -12.82 -28.80
C ASN A 492 -42.17 -13.34 -29.42
N ASN A 493 -40.99 -13.03 -28.85
CA ASN A 493 -39.69 -13.47 -29.38
C ASN A 493 -39.17 -14.73 -28.66
N THR A 494 -39.85 -15.85 -28.87
CA THR A 494 -39.53 -17.14 -28.23
C THR A 494 -38.19 -17.71 -28.69
N ALA A 495 -37.80 -17.43 -29.93
CA ALA A 495 -36.56 -17.97 -30.49
C ALA A 495 -35.30 -17.36 -29.84
N THR A 496 -35.26 -16.04 -29.60
CA THR A 496 -34.14 -15.42 -28.87
C THR A 496 -34.14 -15.82 -27.39
N ARG A 497 -35.33 -15.93 -26.77
CA ARG A 497 -35.49 -16.44 -25.40
C ARG A 497 -34.89 -17.83 -25.23
N ASN A 498 -35.08 -18.72 -26.19
CA ASN A 498 -34.54 -20.09 -26.12
C ASN A 498 -33.01 -20.14 -26.22
N LEU A 499 -32.38 -19.18 -26.92
CA LEU A 499 -30.93 -19.10 -27.03
C LEU A 499 -30.28 -18.56 -25.75
N PHE A 500 -30.85 -17.49 -25.17
CA PHE A 500 -30.28 -16.79 -24.02
C PHE A 500 -31.34 -16.52 -22.94
N PRO A 501 -31.87 -17.54 -22.24
CA PRO A 501 -33.06 -17.41 -21.41
C PRO A 501 -32.91 -16.40 -20.26
N ALA A 502 -31.85 -16.53 -19.45
CA ALA A 502 -31.58 -15.62 -18.34
C ALA A 502 -31.25 -14.19 -18.80
N GLU A 503 -30.45 -14.04 -19.87
CA GLU A 503 -30.08 -12.72 -20.42
C GLU A 503 -31.29 -12.00 -21.03
N PHE A 504 -32.13 -12.73 -21.76
CA PHE A 504 -33.35 -12.23 -22.36
C PHE A 504 -34.35 -11.77 -21.31
N ALA A 505 -34.56 -12.59 -20.27
CA ALA A 505 -35.39 -12.23 -19.14
C ALA A 505 -34.85 -10.99 -18.42
N ALA A 506 -33.53 -10.91 -18.20
CA ALA A 506 -32.90 -9.77 -17.53
C ALA A 506 -33.10 -8.46 -18.30
N GLN A 507 -32.88 -8.46 -19.62
CA GLN A 507 -33.11 -7.27 -20.45
C GLN A 507 -34.59 -6.89 -20.49
N ALA A 508 -35.50 -7.86 -20.58
CA ALA A 508 -36.94 -7.63 -20.57
C ALA A 508 -37.41 -7.03 -19.22
N VAL A 509 -36.95 -7.56 -18.09
CA VAL A 509 -37.26 -7.03 -16.76
C VAL A 509 -36.66 -5.64 -16.57
N ALA A 510 -35.42 -5.39 -17.02
CA ALA A 510 -34.82 -4.05 -17.00
C ALA A 510 -35.64 -3.04 -17.83
N HIS A 511 -36.16 -3.46 -18.98
CA HIS A 511 -37.06 -2.66 -19.81
C HIS A 511 -38.38 -2.34 -19.10
N MET A 512 -38.98 -3.33 -18.44
CA MET A 512 -40.19 -3.14 -17.63
C MET A 512 -39.96 -2.17 -16.47
N VAL A 513 -38.80 -2.29 -15.79
CA VAL A 513 -38.37 -1.36 -14.73
C VAL A 513 -38.24 0.05 -15.28
N LEU A 514 -37.56 0.24 -16.40
CA LEU A 514 -37.36 1.56 -17.02
C LEU A 514 -38.68 2.30 -17.26
N HIS A 515 -39.69 1.60 -17.80
CA HIS A 515 -40.98 2.20 -18.18
C HIS A 515 -42.05 2.12 -17.09
N GLY A 516 -41.80 1.44 -15.97
CA GLY A 516 -42.80 1.19 -14.93
C GLY A 516 -44.00 0.36 -15.42
N ASN A 517 -43.83 -0.44 -16.48
CA ASN A 517 -44.88 -1.28 -17.06
C ASN A 517 -44.52 -2.75 -16.89
N TYR A 518 -45.14 -3.40 -15.91
CA TYR A 518 -44.85 -4.78 -15.49
C TYR A 518 -45.80 -5.81 -16.12
N ALA A 519 -46.54 -5.45 -17.16
CA ALA A 519 -47.46 -6.38 -17.83
C ALA A 519 -46.69 -7.58 -18.40
N GLY A 520 -47.06 -8.79 -17.95
CA GLY A 520 -46.46 -10.05 -18.41
C GLY A 520 -45.20 -10.50 -17.64
N ILE A 521 -44.81 -9.82 -16.56
CA ILE A 521 -43.61 -10.15 -15.77
C ILE A 521 -43.62 -11.59 -15.21
N GLU A 522 -44.79 -12.14 -14.94
CA GLU A 522 -45.00 -13.52 -14.48
C GLU A 522 -44.37 -14.56 -15.43
N SER A 523 -44.27 -14.24 -16.72
CA SER A 523 -43.65 -15.08 -17.76
C SER A 523 -42.16 -15.35 -17.53
N TYR A 524 -41.52 -14.61 -16.62
CA TYR A 524 -40.10 -14.70 -16.28
C TYR A 524 -39.86 -15.19 -14.85
N SER A 525 -40.91 -15.65 -14.14
CA SER A 525 -40.82 -16.09 -12.73
C SER A 525 -39.83 -17.23 -12.49
N GLU A 526 -39.56 -18.05 -13.50
CA GLU A 526 -38.59 -19.16 -13.44
C GLU A 526 -37.14 -18.71 -13.18
N HIS A 527 -36.81 -17.45 -13.46
CA HIS A 527 -35.47 -16.89 -13.28
C HIS A 527 -35.25 -16.24 -11.91
N ILE A 528 -36.28 -16.17 -11.05
CA ILE A 528 -36.15 -15.59 -9.71
C ILE A 528 -35.13 -16.39 -8.90
N GLY A 529 -34.08 -15.72 -8.44
CA GLY A 529 -32.99 -16.33 -7.67
C GLY A 529 -31.95 -17.06 -8.51
N GLU A 530 -32.03 -17.00 -9.84
CA GLU A 530 -30.97 -17.48 -10.72
C GLU A 530 -29.80 -16.47 -10.78
N GLU A 531 -28.60 -16.90 -10.41
CA GLU A 531 -27.42 -16.00 -10.36
C GLU A 531 -27.08 -15.36 -11.71
N ARG A 532 -27.20 -16.12 -12.82
CA ARG A 532 -26.92 -15.59 -14.17
C ARG A 532 -27.88 -14.47 -14.56
N PHE A 533 -29.15 -14.62 -14.20
CA PHE A 533 -30.17 -13.60 -14.40
C PHE A 533 -29.86 -12.37 -13.53
N ASP A 534 -29.56 -12.55 -12.25
CA ASP A 534 -29.24 -11.46 -11.32
C ASP A 534 -28.02 -10.65 -11.79
N LEU A 535 -26.97 -11.32 -12.31
CA LEU A 535 -25.77 -10.68 -12.86
C LEU A 535 -26.08 -9.87 -14.13
N ALA A 536 -26.81 -10.47 -15.08
CA ALA A 536 -27.21 -9.79 -16.31
C ALA A 536 -28.14 -8.61 -16.03
N LEU A 537 -29.10 -8.78 -15.13
CA LEU A 537 -30.03 -7.72 -14.73
C LEU A 537 -29.29 -6.57 -14.05
N ALA A 538 -28.36 -6.86 -13.14
CA ALA A 538 -27.53 -5.84 -12.52
C ALA A 538 -26.74 -5.04 -13.57
N ALA A 539 -26.22 -5.71 -14.61
CA ALA A 539 -25.56 -5.05 -15.72
C ALA A 539 -26.50 -4.15 -16.52
N TYR A 540 -27.68 -4.63 -16.91
CA TYR A 540 -28.68 -3.83 -17.64
C TYR A 540 -29.16 -2.61 -16.86
N LEU A 541 -29.38 -2.73 -15.55
CA LEU A 541 -29.84 -1.62 -14.71
C LEU A 541 -28.84 -0.44 -14.67
N ARG A 542 -27.55 -0.68 -14.94
CA ARG A 542 -26.52 0.38 -15.01
C ARG A 542 -26.68 1.27 -16.24
N TYR A 543 -27.32 0.78 -17.30
CA TYR A 543 -27.56 1.53 -18.54
C TYR A 543 -28.87 2.32 -18.52
N LEU A 544 -29.62 2.30 -17.41
CA LEU A 544 -30.82 3.12 -17.28
C LEU A 544 -30.45 4.61 -17.18
N ARG A 545 -31.25 5.44 -17.83
CA ARG A 545 -31.06 6.90 -17.82
C ARG A 545 -31.21 7.50 -16.43
N THR A 546 -32.09 6.95 -15.60
CA THR A 546 -32.38 7.46 -14.25
C THR A 546 -32.42 6.31 -13.24
N ALA A 547 -32.04 6.61 -11.99
CA ALA A 547 -32.16 5.66 -10.89
C ALA A 547 -33.59 5.58 -10.32
N GLU A 548 -34.44 6.57 -10.64
CA GLU A 548 -35.78 6.72 -10.06
C GLU A 548 -36.70 5.54 -10.38
N SER A 549 -36.63 5.01 -11.60
CA SER A 549 -37.37 3.83 -12.03
C SER A 549 -37.05 2.59 -11.19
N ILE A 550 -35.79 2.44 -10.77
CA ILE A 550 -35.37 1.35 -9.88
C ILE A 550 -36.02 1.50 -8.50
N PHE A 551 -36.03 2.71 -7.94
CA PHE A 551 -36.65 2.97 -6.64
C PHE A 551 -38.17 2.76 -6.65
N ILE A 552 -38.83 3.13 -7.75
CA ILE A 552 -40.26 2.86 -7.93
C ILE A 552 -40.51 1.34 -7.98
N ALA A 553 -39.70 0.62 -8.75
CA ALA A 553 -39.83 -0.83 -8.90
C ALA A 553 -39.58 -1.59 -7.58
N LEU A 554 -38.67 -1.11 -6.71
CA LEU A 554 -38.42 -1.72 -5.40
C LEU A 554 -39.61 -1.61 -4.44
N LYS A 555 -40.47 -0.60 -4.62
CA LYS A 555 -41.70 -0.45 -3.83
C LYS A 555 -42.84 -1.36 -4.30
N ASP A 556 -42.78 -1.83 -5.54
CA ASP A 556 -43.81 -2.70 -6.11
C ASP A 556 -43.61 -4.16 -5.68
N LYS A 557 -44.58 -4.71 -4.96
CA LYS A 557 -44.54 -6.08 -4.43
C LYS A 557 -44.47 -7.15 -5.54
N ASN A 558 -44.98 -6.86 -6.74
CA ASN A 558 -44.99 -7.81 -7.85
C ASN A 558 -43.61 -7.91 -8.53
N VAL A 559 -42.84 -6.83 -8.50
CA VAL A 559 -41.55 -6.72 -9.21
C VAL A 559 -40.37 -6.97 -8.29
N LEU A 560 -40.52 -6.62 -7.00
CA LEU A 560 -39.49 -6.77 -5.97
C LEU A 560 -38.77 -8.14 -5.99
N PRO A 561 -39.45 -9.30 -6.13
CA PRO A 561 -38.78 -10.60 -6.17
C PRO A 561 -37.75 -10.75 -7.30
N TYR A 562 -37.97 -10.07 -8.43
CA TYR A 562 -37.13 -10.15 -9.61
C TYR A 562 -35.89 -9.25 -9.52
N ILE A 563 -36.00 -8.10 -8.86
CA ILE A 563 -34.95 -7.07 -8.92
C ILE A 563 -34.10 -6.96 -7.66
N LYS A 564 -34.59 -7.45 -6.51
CA LYS A 564 -33.95 -7.23 -5.19
C LYS A 564 -32.50 -7.70 -5.12
N ASN A 565 -32.18 -8.86 -5.71
CA ASN A 565 -30.84 -9.44 -5.69
C ASN A 565 -29.88 -8.64 -6.59
N ALA A 566 -30.32 -8.31 -7.81
CA ALA A 566 -29.56 -7.50 -8.74
C ALA A 566 -29.25 -6.10 -8.15
N VAL A 567 -30.25 -5.43 -7.56
CA VAL A 567 -30.04 -4.13 -6.91
C VAL A 567 -29.13 -4.26 -5.69
N GLY A 568 -29.28 -5.31 -4.86
CA GLY A 568 -28.37 -5.60 -3.75
C GLY A 568 -26.91 -5.67 -4.21
N ARG A 569 -26.63 -6.40 -5.30
CA ARG A 569 -25.29 -6.49 -5.90
C ARG A 569 -24.76 -5.12 -6.36
N ILE A 570 -25.61 -4.29 -6.98
CA ILE A 570 -25.22 -2.94 -7.40
C ILE A 570 -24.80 -2.08 -6.21
N VAL A 571 -25.51 -2.20 -5.09
CA VAL A 571 -25.17 -1.51 -3.84
C VAL A 571 -23.83 -2.00 -3.29
N ASP A 572 -23.63 -3.31 -3.23
CA ASP A 572 -22.40 -3.91 -2.70
C ASP A 572 -21.17 -3.57 -3.58
N LEU A 573 -21.37 -3.38 -4.88
CA LEU A 573 -20.35 -2.88 -5.82
C LEU A 573 -20.12 -1.35 -5.75
N GLY A 574 -20.86 -0.62 -4.92
CA GLY A 574 -20.68 0.82 -4.73
C GLY A 574 -21.11 1.69 -5.91
N LEU A 575 -21.95 1.19 -6.82
CA LEU A 575 -22.24 1.85 -8.12
C LEU A 575 -23.27 2.98 -8.06
N LEU A 576 -23.69 3.40 -6.87
CA LEU A 576 -24.70 4.45 -6.69
C LEU A 576 -24.12 5.88 -6.76
N VAL A 577 -22.81 6.05 -6.96
CA VAL A 577 -22.03 7.31 -6.75
C VAL A 577 -22.68 8.57 -7.35
N ASN A 578 -23.34 8.44 -8.50
CA ASN A 578 -23.94 9.58 -9.21
C ASN A 578 -25.29 10.03 -8.64
N ILE A 579 -25.90 9.26 -7.75
CA ILE A 579 -27.19 9.62 -7.15
C ILE A 579 -26.96 10.76 -6.14
N PRO A 580 -27.74 11.86 -6.21
CA PRO A 580 -27.62 12.95 -5.25
C PRO A 580 -27.86 12.45 -3.82
N VAL A 581 -26.90 12.71 -2.93
CA VAL A 581 -26.94 12.21 -1.54
C VAL A 581 -28.18 12.72 -0.80
N LEU A 582 -28.60 13.96 -1.06
CA LEU A 582 -29.78 14.54 -0.40
C LEU A 582 -31.08 13.83 -0.80
N SER A 583 -31.28 13.51 -2.08
CA SER A 583 -32.45 12.73 -2.50
C SER A 583 -32.38 11.31 -1.97
N PHE A 584 -31.17 10.78 -1.82
CA PHE A 584 -30.96 9.44 -1.31
C PHE A 584 -31.40 9.28 0.16
N VAL A 585 -30.97 10.19 1.03
CA VAL A 585 -31.32 10.16 2.47
C VAL A 585 -32.78 10.52 2.77
N LYS A 586 -33.48 11.16 1.82
CA LYS A 586 -34.92 11.50 1.93
C LYS A 586 -35.89 10.33 1.70
N GLY A 587 -35.39 9.11 1.64
CA GLY A 587 -36.22 7.90 1.61
C GLY A 587 -35.82 6.85 0.57
N GLN A 588 -34.89 7.13 -0.35
CA GLN A 588 -34.36 6.07 -1.22
C GLN A 588 -33.50 5.07 -0.45
N TYR A 589 -32.79 5.53 0.59
CA TYR A 589 -32.07 4.69 1.55
C TYR A 589 -32.98 3.60 2.13
N ASP A 590 -34.09 4.02 2.74
CA ASP A 590 -35.04 3.15 3.43
C ASP A 590 -35.63 2.11 2.48
N VAL A 591 -36.00 2.54 1.27
CA VAL A 591 -36.53 1.64 0.22
C VAL A 591 -35.54 0.53 -0.10
N ILE A 592 -34.25 0.83 -0.28
CA ILE A 592 -33.26 -0.20 -0.59
C ILE A 592 -32.98 -1.09 0.63
N LYS A 593 -32.88 -0.49 1.82
CA LYS A 593 -32.59 -1.20 3.07
C LYS A 593 -33.69 -2.20 3.43
N GLU A 594 -34.95 -1.83 3.20
CA GLU A 594 -36.10 -2.72 3.43
C GLU A 594 -36.24 -3.79 2.34
N ALA A 595 -35.91 -3.44 1.09
CA ALA A 595 -36.05 -4.33 -0.06
C ALA A 595 -34.90 -5.32 -0.25
N THR A 596 -33.71 -5.01 0.25
CA THR A 596 -32.46 -5.75 -0.04
C THR A 596 -31.68 -6.07 1.22
N ASN A 597 -30.90 -7.15 1.19
CA ASN A 597 -30.01 -7.55 2.28
C ASN A 597 -28.62 -6.86 2.19
N ALA A 598 -28.52 -5.71 1.52
CA ALA A 598 -27.24 -5.05 1.28
C ALA A 598 -26.57 -4.63 2.59
N THR A 599 -25.31 -5.03 2.78
CA THR A 599 -24.60 -4.87 4.05
C THR A 599 -23.99 -3.47 4.22
N SER A 600 -23.80 -2.74 3.13
CA SER A 600 -22.87 -1.60 3.07
C SER A 600 -23.51 -0.28 2.64
N LEU A 601 -24.82 -0.10 2.82
CA LEU A 601 -25.55 1.08 2.30
C LEU A 601 -25.06 2.42 2.87
N LEU A 602 -24.61 2.44 4.12
CA LEU A 602 -24.10 3.65 4.80
C LEU A 602 -22.78 4.16 4.22
N ILE A 603 -21.96 3.30 3.60
CA ILE A 603 -20.65 3.70 3.03
C ILE A 603 -20.83 4.84 2.03
N PHE A 604 -21.90 4.77 1.23
CA PHE A 604 -22.28 5.77 0.25
C PHE A 604 -22.43 7.18 0.85
N VAL A 605 -23.01 7.27 2.05
CA VAL A 605 -23.24 8.54 2.75
C VAL A 605 -21.98 8.97 3.48
N ARG A 606 -21.23 8.03 4.06
CA ARG A 606 -20.01 8.29 4.83
C ARG A 606 -18.99 9.13 4.07
N GLU A 607 -18.73 8.77 2.81
CA GLU A 607 -17.74 9.46 1.97
C GLU A 607 -18.15 10.89 1.58
N ARG A 608 -19.45 11.19 1.61
CA ARG A 608 -20.02 12.49 1.22
C ARG A 608 -20.67 13.23 2.38
N GLN A 609 -20.45 12.77 3.61
CA GLN A 609 -21.11 13.31 4.81
C GLN A 609 -20.80 14.81 5.02
N LYS A 610 -19.58 15.26 4.69
CA LYS A 610 -19.18 16.67 4.83
C LYS A 610 -19.99 17.56 3.90
N ALA A 611 -20.01 17.23 2.60
CA ALA A 611 -20.77 17.96 1.59
C ALA A 611 -22.28 17.91 1.84
N LEU A 612 -22.78 16.80 2.41
CA LEU A 612 -24.17 16.68 2.84
C LEU A 612 -24.47 17.62 4.03
N SER A 613 -23.62 17.61 5.07
CA SER A 613 -23.80 18.40 6.28
C SER A 613 -23.78 19.92 6.02
N GLU A 614 -23.05 20.37 5.01
CA GLU A 614 -23.04 21.78 4.59
C GLU A 614 -24.35 22.21 3.90
N LYS A 615 -25.09 21.28 3.29
CA LYS A 615 -26.28 21.57 2.48
C LYS A 615 -27.62 21.30 3.17
N ILE A 616 -27.65 20.42 4.17
CA ILE A 616 -28.90 20.07 4.87
C ILE A 616 -29.48 21.30 5.56
N ILE A 617 -30.75 21.55 5.29
CA ILE A 617 -31.61 22.45 6.06
C ILE A 617 -32.64 21.66 6.86
N GLU A 618 -33.33 22.34 7.75
CA GLU A 618 -34.31 21.75 8.66
C GLU A 618 -35.47 21.02 7.97
N SER A 619 -36.03 21.60 6.90
CA SER A 619 -37.11 20.94 6.15
C SER A 619 -36.64 19.62 5.51
N ASP A 620 -35.35 19.48 5.24
CA ASP A 620 -34.78 18.23 4.74
C ASP A 620 -34.75 17.16 5.82
N VAL A 621 -34.47 17.51 7.08
CA VAL A 621 -34.44 16.57 8.22
C VAL A 621 -35.81 15.93 8.43
N ASN A 622 -36.88 16.72 8.30
CA ASN A 622 -38.25 16.20 8.39
C ASN A 622 -38.61 15.26 7.22
N ALA A 623 -37.94 15.41 6.08
CA ALA A 623 -38.10 14.54 4.92
C ALA A 623 -37.12 13.36 4.88
N MET A 624 -36.20 13.24 5.84
CA MET A 624 -35.27 12.10 5.91
C MET A 624 -35.99 10.80 6.21
N GLY A 625 -35.47 9.70 5.66
CA GLY A 625 -35.96 8.37 5.96
C GLY A 625 -35.74 8.01 7.44
N PRO A 626 -36.76 7.50 8.16
CA PRO A 626 -36.60 7.07 9.55
C PRO A 626 -35.57 5.94 9.71
N VAL A 627 -35.49 5.00 8.77
CA VAL A 627 -34.53 3.88 8.84
C VAL A 627 -33.10 4.41 8.67
N PHE A 628 -32.90 5.34 7.74
CA PHE A 628 -31.63 6.03 7.58
C PHE A 628 -31.16 6.72 8.86
N LEU A 629 -32.03 7.53 9.48
CA LEU A 629 -31.67 8.24 10.71
C LEU A 629 -31.29 7.26 11.82
N HIS A 630 -32.08 6.20 11.99
CA HIS A 630 -31.79 5.17 12.98
C HIS A 630 -30.41 4.52 12.76
N ASP A 631 -30.11 4.08 11.54
CA ASP A 631 -28.83 3.45 11.20
C ASP A 631 -27.64 4.41 11.38
N VAL A 632 -27.81 5.70 11.07
CA VAL A 632 -26.79 6.73 11.33
C VAL A 632 -26.50 6.89 12.82
N TYR A 633 -27.52 7.00 13.68
CA TYR A 633 -27.28 7.15 15.11
C TYR A 633 -26.66 5.90 15.75
N GLN A 634 -26.93 4.70 15.22
CA GLN A 634 -26.34 3.43 15.68
C GLN A 634 -24.90 3.17 15.20
N SER A 635 -24.46 3.80 14.11
CA SER A 635 -23.17 3.55 13.44
C SER A 635 -21.89 4.04 14.16
N GLY A 636 -21.93 4.28 15.48
CA GLY A 636 -20.78 4.74 16.26
C GLY A 636 -20.24 6.12 15.81
N GLU A 637 -18.93 6.32 15.86
CA GLU A 637 -18.26 7.61 15.56
C GLU A 637 -18.15 7.93 14.05
N GLN A 638 -18.55 7.00 13.16
CA GLN A 638 -18.31 7.12 11.71
C GLN A 638 -19.03 8.31 11.04
N PHE A 639 -20.05 8.88 11.71
CA PHE A 639 -20.94 9.92 11.20
C PHE A 639 -21.00 11.16 12.09
N ASP A 640 -19.99 11.41 12.92
CA ASP A 640 -20.01 12.52 13.89
C ASP A 640 -20.24 13.89 13.27
N ILE A 641 -19.73 14.15 12.06
CA ILE A 641 -19.91 15.43 11.37
C ILE A 641 -21.40 15.63 11.06
N LEU A 642 -22.04 14.59 10.51
CA LEU A 642 -23.45 14.62 10.17
C LEU A 642 -24.33 14.67 11.44
N LYS A 643 -24.02 13.86 12.46
CA LYS A 643 -24.72 13.87 13.75
C LYS A 643 -24.68 15.24 14.40
N LYS A 644 -23.51 15.89 14.47
CA LYS A 644 -23.38 17.25 15.02
C LYS A 644 -24.25 18.26 14.27
N LYS A 645 -24.30 18.18 12.93
CA LYS A 645 -25.16 19.07 12.13
C LYS A 645 -26.64 18.80 12.37
N LEU A 646 -27.05 17.52 12.43
CA LEU A 646 -28.43 17.13 12.71
C LEU A 646 -28.85 17.55 14.12
N ASN A 647 -28.00 17.34 15.13
CA ASN A 647 -28.21 17.79 16.50
C ASN A 647 -28.38 19.31 16.55
N ALA A 648 -27.54 20.08 15.87
CA ALA A 648 -27.65 21.54 15.82
C ALA A 648 -28.96 22.00 15.17
N LEU A 649 -29.41 21.34 14.08
CA LEU A 649 -30.68 21.65 13.44
C LEU A 649 -31.88 21.30 14.33
N ALA A 650 -31.82 20.17 15.06
CA ALA A 650 -32.84 19.80 16.04
C ALA A 650 -32.88 20.76 17.24
N CYS A 651 -31.71 21.23 17.72
CA CYS A 651 -31.60 22.29 18.72
C CYS A 651 -32.23 23.61 18.25
N GLY A 652 -32.32 23.82 16.92
CA GLY A 652 -33.03 24.95 16.32
C GLY A 652 -34.50 25.07 16.73
N VAL A 653 -35.14 23.99 17.23
CA VAL A 653 -36.47 24.05 17.86
C VAL A 653 -36.51 25.08 19.01
N PHE A 654 -35.41 25.24 19.73
CA PHE A 654 -35.29 26.14 20.88
C PHE A 654 -34.75 27.54 20.52
N SER A 655 -34.54 27.82 19.24
CA SER A 655 -33.92 29.07 18.78
C SER A 655 -34.83 30.30 18.86
N SER A 656 -36.15 30.11 18.80
CA SER A 656 -37.13 31.19 18.92
C SER A 656 -38.36 30.76 19.72
N SER A 657 -38.98 31.73 20.41
CA SER A 657 -40.15 31.48 21.25
C SER A 657 -41.36 31.00 20.45
N GLU A 658 -41.61 31.60 19.29
CA GLU A 658 -42.73 31.23 18.40
C GLU A 658 -42.65 29.76 17.96
N ARG A 659 -41.44 29.33 17.60
CA ARG A 659 -41.19 27.99 17.11
C ARG A 659 -41.25 26.93 18.21
N LEU A 660 -40.74 27.25 19.39
CA LEU A 660 -40.85 26.38 20.55
C LEU A 660 -42.33 26.15 20.92
N ILE A 661 -43.15 27.22 20.88
CA ILE A 661 -44.59 27.15 21.14
C ILE A 661 -45.30 26.27 20.11
N GLU A 662 -44.97 26.40 18.82
CA GLU A 662 -45.51 25.51 17.77
C GLU A 662 -45.17 24.04 18.06
N CYS A 663 -43.93 23.77 18.48
CA CYS A 663 -43.46 22.42 18.79
C CYS A 663 -44.08 21.81 20.04
N PHE A 664 -44.71 22.61 20.93
CA PHE A 664 -45.46 22.07 22.06
C PHE A 664 -46.62 21.18 21.60
N THR A 665 -47.28 21.55 20.49
CA THR A 665 -48.38 20.78 19.90
C THR A 665 -47.92 19.87 18.77
N VAL A 666 -47.09 20.36 17.84
CA VAL A 666 -46.64 19.60 16.66
C VAL A 666 -45.13 19.52 16.59
N LEU A 667 -44.56 18.42 17.07
CA LEU A 667 -43.14 18.11 16.93
C LEU A 667 -42.93 17.07 15.81
N PRO A 668 -42.17 17.38 14.74
CA PRO A 668 -41.89 16.40 13.69
C PRO A 668 -41.20 15.15 14.23
N VAL A 669 -41.61 13.98 13.74
CA VAL A 669 -41.15 12.65 14.22
C VAL A 669 -39.63 12.52 14.18
N ASN A 670 -39.00 12.97 13.09
CA ASN A 670 -37.54 12.90 12.95
C ASN A 670 -36.80 13.84 13.92
N MET A 671 -37.36 15.02 14.20
CA MET A 671 -36.78 15.96 15.18
C MET A 671 -36.90 15.40 16.59
N ARG A 672 -38.05 14.81 16.92
CA ARG A 672 -38.26 14.10 18.18
C ARG A 672 -37.24 12.97 18.36
N PHE A 673 -37.07 12.11 17.35
CA PHE A 673 -36.09 11.03 17.37
C PHE A 673 -34.66 11.55 17.62
N ILE A 674 -34.24 12.61 16.93
CA ILE A 674 -32.90 13.19 17.13
C ILE A 674 -32.73 13.70 18.56
N LEU A 675 -33.71 14.43 19.10
CA LEU A 675 -33.67 14.93 20.48
C LEU A 675 -33.64 13.79 21.51
N GLU A 676 -34.38 12.71 21.29
CA GLU A 676 -34.34 11.51 22.13
C GLU A 676 -32.94 10.86 22.10
N GLN A 677 -32.31 10.77 20.93
CA GLN A 677 -30.95 10.25 20.81
C GLN A 677 -29.91 11.15 21.51
N MET A 678 -30.08 12.48 21.44
CA MET A 678 -29.23 13.42 22.17
C MET A 678 -29.34 13.22 23.69
N GLN A 679 -30.56 13.07 24.20
CA GLN A 679 -30.81 12.81 25.62
C GLN A 679 -30.20 11.48 26.08
N LEU A 680 -30.34 10.41 25.30
CA LEU A 680 -29.72 9.11 25.59
C LEU A 680 -28.18 9.17 25.62
N GLN A 681 -27.59 10.11 24.87
CA GLN A 681 -26.15 10.37 24.85
C GLN A 681 -25.70 11.38 25.92
N GLY A 682 -26.61 11.85 26.78
CA GLY A 682 -26.33 12.85 27.82
C GLY A 682 -26.07 14.26 27.28
N GLN A 683 -26.48 14.56 26.04
CA GLN A 683 -26.36 15.88 25.44
C GLN A 683 -27.64 16.68 25.71
N HIS A 684 -27.58 17.56 26.71
CA HIS A 684 -28.67 18.46 27.06
C HIS A 684 -28.54 19.82 26.38
N ILE A 685 -29.68 20.48 26.15
CA ILE A 685 -29.78 21.75 25.44
C ILE A 685 -29.80 22.89 26.45
N ARG A 686 -29.02 23.94 26.19
CA ARG A 686 -29.09 25.20 26.92
C ARG A 686 -29.69 26.28 26.03
N MET A 687 -30.87 26.75 26.40
CA MET A 687 -31.53 27.87 25.70
C MET A 687 -30.79 29.18 25.98
N GLU A 688 -30.53 29.97 24.93
CA GLU A 688 -29.98 31.33 25.06
C GLU A 688 -31.05 32.36 25.45
N GLY A 689 -32.33 32.08 25.15
CA GLY A 689 -33.48 32.90 25.53
C GLY A 689 -34.03 32.58 26.92
N SER A 690 -35.07 33.32 27.34
CA SER A 690 -35.74 33.07 28.62
C SER A 690 -36.49 31.73 28.60
N VAL A 691 -36.20 30.87 29.57
CA VAL A 691 -36.95 29.61 29.80
C VAL A 691 -38.38 29.86 30.30
N GLY A 692 -38.69 31.09 30.72
CA GLY A 692 -40.03 31.55 31.09
C GLY A 692 -41.09 31.47 30.01
N ILE A 693 -40.72 31.12 28.78
CA ILE A 693 -41.66 30.80 27.71
C ILE A 693 -42.56 29.60 28.07
N PHE A 694 -42.01 28.59 28.78
CA PHE A 694 -42.80 27.44 29.23
C PHE A 694 -43.92 27.88 30.18
N ALA A 695 -43.58 28.72 31.17
CA ALA A 695 -44.54 29.26 32.12
C ALA A 695 -45.50 30.28 31.48
N SER A 696 -45.00 31.22 30.67
CA SER A 696 -45.83 32.23 30.01
C SER A 696 -46.84 31.62 29.04
N TRP A 697 -46.48 30.55 28.33
CA TRP A 697 -47.41 29.86 27.45
C TRP A 697 -48.61 29.29 28.21
N PHE A 698 -48.42 28.68 29.39
CA PHE A 698 -49.55 28.24 30.23
C PHE A 698 -50.42 29.39 30.76
N ARG A 699 -49.86 30.61 30.88
CA ARG A 699 -50.63 31.81 31.27
C ARG A 699 -51.56 32.29 30.17
N ASP A 700 -51.07 32.26 28.92
CA ASP A 700 -51.72 32.91 27.79
C ASP A 700 -52.52 31.96 26.87
N ALA A 701 -52.25 30.65 26.92
CA ALA A 701 -52.84 29.68 25.98
C ALA A 701 -54.33 29.38 26.23
N GLU A 702 -55.07 29.16 25.14
CA GLU A 702 -56.47 28.74 25.17
C GLU A 702 -56.62 27.26 25.59
N PRO A 703 -57.74 26.87 26.25
CA PRO A 703 -57.91 25.52 26.84
C PRO A 703 -57.77 24.36 25.84
N ASP A 704 -58.27 24.56 24.63
CA ASP A 704 -58.24 23.54 23.57
C ASP A 704 -56.80 23.27 23.11
N VAL A 705 -55.94 24.29 23.12
CA VAL A 705 -54.53 24.20 22.74
C VAL A 705 -53.70 23.61 23.88
N VAL A 706 -54.03 23.96 25.13
CA VAL A 706 -53.36 23.45 26.34
C VAL A 706 -53.50 21.93 26.46
N THR A 707 -54.67 21.40 26.10
CA THR A 707 -54.95 19.95 26.16
C THR A 707 -54.11 19.18 25.13
N ASN A 708 -53.90 19.77 23.94
CA ASN A 708 -53.22 19.15 22.80
C ASN A 708 -51.68 19.29 22.80
N ALA A 709 -51.08 19.96 23.78
CA ALA A 709 -49.64 20.16 23.86
C ALA A 709 -48.89 18.95 24.45
N GLU A 710 -48.81 17.86 23.68
CA GLU A 710 -48.24 16.60 24.16
C GLU A 710 -46.71 16.59 24.29
N ASN A 711 -46.01 17.47 23.57
CA ASN A 711 -44.56 17.45 23.48
C ASN A 711 -43.87 18.36 24.50
N ILE A 712 -44.62 19.18 25.26
CA ILE A 712 -44.04 20.19 26.16
C ILE A 712 -43.16 19.59 27.26
N HIS A 713 -43.58 18.47 27.87
CA HIS A 713 -42.80 17.78 28.90
C HIS A 713 -41.53 17.16 28.31
N PHE A 714 -41.64 16.55 27.13
CA PHE A 714 -40.47 16.02 26.42
C PHE A 714 -39.45 17.11 26.10
N LEU A 715 -39.89 18.24 25.54
CA LEU A 715 -39.03 19.37 25.21
C LEU A 715 -38.38 19.98 26.46
N TRP A 716 -39.09 20.05 27.59
CA TRP A 716 -38.50 20.40 28.88
C TRP A 716 -37.43 19.40 29.31
N SER A 717 -37.66 18.10 29.13
CA SER A 717 -36.69 17.06 29.53
C SER A 717 -35.37 17.10 28.73
N CYS A 718 -35.38 17.74 27.55
CA CYS A 718 -34.18 17.97 26.73
C CYS A 718 -33.29 19.10 27.25
N LEU A 719 -33.79 19.96 28.14
CA LEU A 719 -33.03 21.08 28.71
C LEU A 719 -31.96 20.59 29.71
N ASP A 720 -30.95 21.42 29.95
CA ASP A 720 -29.99 21.19 31.02
C ASP A 720 -30.62 21.26 32.42
N ASP A 721 -29.99 20.64 33.41
CA ASP A 721 -30.51 20.51 34.77
C ASP A 721 -30.89 21.87 35.38
N THR A 722 -30.05 22.89 35.15
CA THR A 722 -30.26 24.23 35.72
C THR A 722 -31.49 24.92 35.15
N GLN A 723 -31.71 24.79 33.84
CA GLN A 723 -32.87 25.34 33.16
C GLN A 723 -34.13 24.54 33.46
N ARG A 724 -34.02 23.22 33.66
CA ARG A 724 -35.15 22.38 34.06
C ARG A 724 -35.69 22.79 35.43
N GLU A 725 -34.82 23.01 36.41
CA GLU A 725 -35.20 23.51 37.73
C GLU A 725 -35.85 24.90 37.65
N THR A 726 -35.25 25.81 36.88
CA THR A 726 -35.80 27.17 36.68
C THR A 726 -37.22 27.13 36.10
N VAL A 727 -37.48 26.26 35.11
CA VAL A 727 -38.84 26.09 34.55
C VAL A 727 -39.80 25.52 35.59
N LEU A 728 -39.37 24.56 36.43
CA LEU A 728 -40.23 24.01 37.48
C LEU A 728 -40.59 25.07 38.53
N ASP A 729 -39.65 25.93 38.91
CA ASP A 729 -39.89 27.06 39.81
C ASP A 729 -40.90 28.05 39.22
N GLU A 730 -40.73 28.43 37.95
CA GLU A 730 -41.66 29.35 37.27
C GLU A 730 -43.04 28.72 37.04
N LEU A 731 -43.13 27.40 36.79
CA LEU A 731 -44.40 26.68 36.71
C LEU A 731 -45.07 26.59 38.10
N HIS A 732 -44.30 26.46 39.17
CA HIS A 732 -44.81 26.52 40.54
C HIS A 732 -45.40 27.91 40.85
N ASP A 733 -44.74 28.99 40.43
CA ASP A 733 -45.28 30.35 40.55
C ASP A 733 -46.62 30.50 39.80
N VAL A 734 -46.74 29.94 38.59
CA VAL A 734 -48.01 29.94 37.82
C VAL A 734 -49.15 29.24 38.57
N LEU A 735 -48.86 28.19 39.35
CA LEU A 735 -49.88 27.54 40.19
C LEU A 735 -50.41 28.44 41.30
N LEU A 736 -49.59 29.38 41.80
CA LEU A 736 -49.93 30.33 42.87
C LEU A 736 -50.65 31.59 42.37
N GLU A 737 -50.47 31.97 41.10
CA GLU A 737 -51.06 33.19 40.51
C GLU A 737 -52.60 33.15 40.47
N ARG A 738 -53.28 34.22 40.93
CA ARG A 738 -54.76 34.27 41.08
C ARG A 738 -55.55 34.29 39.77
N HIS A 739 -55.00 34.88 38.70
CA HIS A 739 -55.71 35.13 37.44
C HIS A 739 -55.62 33.99 36.43
N ILE A 740 -54.85 32.93 36.74
CA ILE A 740 -54.67 31.77 35.89
C ILE A 740 -55.91 30.86 35.95
N ARG A 741 -56.28 30.31 34.79
CA ARG A 741 -57.42 29.42 34.63
C ARG A 741 -57.18 28.09 35.34
N ILE A 742 -58.24 27.47 35.85
CA ILE A 742 -58.16 26.14 36.50
C ILE A 742 -57.66 25.09 35.49
N ASP A 743 -58.14 25.12 34.25
CA ASP A 743 -57.73 24.18 33.19
C ASP A 743 -56.22 24.22 32.92
N SER A 744 -55.61 25.40 32.87
CA SER A 744 -54.15 25.56 32.69
C SER A 744 -53.37 24.96 33.86
N ARG A 745 -53.84 25.14 35.11
CA ARG A 745 -53.21 24.54 36.29
C ARG A 745 -53.31 23.01 36.28
N ILE A 746 -54.48 22.48 35.89
CA ILE A 746 -54.69 21.04 35.74
C ILE A 746 -53.75 20.47 34.67
N ALA A 747 -53.55 21.18 33.56
CA ALA A 747 -52.66 20.76 32.49
C ALA A 747 -51.18 20.74 32.94
N ILE A 748 -50.70 21.76 33.66
CA ILE A 748 -49.35 21.77 34.24
C ILE A 748 -49.17 20.52 35.12
N ILE A 749 -50.09 20.29 36.05
CA ILE A 749 -50.00 19.14 36.98
C ILE A 749 -50.07 17.83 36.20
N THR A 750 -50.97 17.69 35.24
CA THR A 750 -51.10 16.47 34.43
C THR A 750 -49.80 16.14 33.72
N ARG A 751 -49.06 17.14 33.21
CA ARG A 751 -47.83 16.96 32.45
C ARG A 751 -46.57 16.83 33.33
N PHE A 752 -46.52 17.50 34.48
CA PHE A 752 -45.32 17.58 35.33
C PHE A 752 -45.52 16.97 36.74
N HIS A 753 -46.55 16.14 36.95
CA HIS A 753 -46.87 15.59 38.28
C HIS A 753 -45.75 14.79 38.95
N ASN A 754 -44.81 14.21 38.19
CA ASN A 754 -43.72 13.41 38.78
C ASN A 754 -42.55 14.27 39.26
N GLU A 755 -42.37 15.44 38.65
CA GLU A 755 -41.21 16.31 38.84
C GLU A 755 -41.55 17.59 39.60
N LEU A 756 -42.81 18.04 39.54
CA LEU A 756 -43.30 19.23 40.24
C LEU A 756 -43.80 18.87 41.64
N SER A 757 -43.11 19.35 42.67
CA SER A 757 -43.58 19.31 44.05
C SER A 757 -44.13 20.65 44.49
N PHE A 758 -45.28 20.65 45.16
CA PHE A 758 -45.82 21.88 45.73
C PHE A 758 -45.03 22.28 46.99
N ILE A 759 -44.25 23.35 46.87
CA ILE A 759 -43.61 24.02 48.00
C ILE A 759 -44.54 25.11 48.53
N GLU A 760 -44.89 25.06 49.80
CA GLU A 760 -45.80 26.03 50.40
C GLU A 760 -45.05 27.35 50.71
N PRO A 761 -45.50 28.52 50.21
CA PRO A 761 -44.80 29.79 50.45
C PRO A 761 -44.88 30.26 51.92
N GLU A 762 -43.79 30.84 52.43
CA GLU A 762 -43.72 31.33 53.81
C GLU A 762 -44.44 32.68 53.98
N LYS A 763 -45.58 32.63 54.69
CA LYS A 763 -46.43 33.75 55.17
C LYS A 763 -47.11 34.64 54.11
N ALA A 764 -48.44 34.72 54.26
CA ALA A 764 -49.35 35.74 53.71
C ALA A 764 -49.60 35.78 52.19
N VAL A 765 -49.41 34.67 51.47
CA VAL A 765 -49.92 34.53 50.09
C VAL A 765 -51.30 33.83 50.10
N GLU A 766 -52.28 34.37 49.36
CA GLU A 766 -53.63 33.81 49.24
C GLU A 766 -53.58 32.42 48.55
N ARG A 767 -54.01 31.36 49.23
CA ARG A 767 -53.91 29.95 48.77
C ARG A 767 -55.13 29.46 47.97
N ARG A 768 -55.98 30.40 47.58
CA ARG A 768 -57.26 30.18 46.88
C ARG A 768 -57.10 29.43 45.55
N ALA A 769 -56.02 29.68 44.83
CA ALA A 769 -55.71 29.05 43.54
C ALA A 769 -55.51 27.54 43.66
N ILE A 770 -54.77 27.09 44.68
CA ILE A 770 -54.56 25.66 44.99
C ILE A 770 -55.80 25.04 45.61
N ALA A 771 -56.52 25.76 46.50
CA ALA A 771 -57.74 25.27 47.12
C ALA A 771 -58.85 24.94 46.08
N ALA A 772 -58.93 25.69 44.99
CA ALA A 772 -59.85 25.43 43.88
C ALA A 772 -59.57 24.10 43.13
N LEU A 773 -58.33 23.61 43.14
CA LEU A 773 -57.95 22.35 42.49
C LEU A 773 -58.53 21.13 43.21
N PHE A 774 -58.74 21.20 44.53
CA PHE A 774 -59.39 20.11 45.27
C PHE A 774 -60.81 19.86 44.76
N SER A 775 -61.59 20.89 44.48
CA SER A 775 -62.94 20.71 43.90
C SER A 775 -62.89 20.11 42.49
N ALA A 776 -61.89 20.46 41.69
CA ALA A 776 -61.72 19.94 40.33
C ALA A 776 -61.11 18.52 40.26
N SER A 777 -60.52 18.04 41.35
CA SER A 777 -59.83 16.74 41.43
C SER A 777 -60.75 15.53 41.55
N VAL A 778 -62.04 15.74 41.84
CA VAL A 778 -63.06 14.68 41.95
C VAL A 778 -63.19 13.91 40.63
N ASP A 779 -63.07 14.62 39.50
CA ASP A 779 -63.21 14.07 38.15
C ASP A 779 -61.85 13.78 37.46
N ASN A 780 -60.72 14.01 38.14
CA ASN A 780 -59.38 13.82 37.58
C ASN A 780 -58.46 13.00 38.51
N VAL A 781 -58.22 11.75 38.12
CA VAL A 781 -57.43 10.77 38.90
C VAL A 781 -55.97 11.20 39.07
N LEU A 782 -55.34 11.80 38.07
CA LEU A 782 -53.94 12.23 38.16
C LEU A 782 -53.79 13.44 39.08
N LEU A 783 -54.72 14.39 39.00
CA LEU A 783 -54.74 15.56 39.87
C LEU A 783 -54.94 15.19 41.34
N SER A 784 -55.89 14.30 41.62
CA SER A 784 -56.15 13.83 42.99
C SER A 784 -54.97 13.05 43.57
N GLN A 785 -54.34 12.16 42.80
CA GLN A 785 -53.13 11.46 43.22
C GLN A 785 -51.94 12.41 43.46
N TRP A 786 -51.77 13.41 42.60
CA TRP A 786 -50.71 14.41 42.78
C TRP A 786 -50.94 15.23 44.04
N LEU A 787 -52.16 15.76 44.24
CA LEU A 787 -52.54 16.51 45.44
C LEU A 787 -52.33 15.65 46.70
N ASP A 788 -52.73 14.38 46.69
CA ASP A 788 -52.59 13.48 47.84
C ASP A 788 -51.12 13.27 48.28
N ARG A 789 -50.18 13.33 47.32
CA ARG A 789 -48.74 13.20 47.60
C ARG A 789 -48.10 14.47 48.17
N GLN A 790 -48.74 15.63 48.06
CA GLN A 790 -48.17 16.89 48.53
C GLN A 790 -48.31 17.07 50.05
N THR A 791 -47.48 17.94 50.62
CA THR A 791 -47.56 18.31 52.03
C THR A 791 -48.19 19.70 52.17
N PHE A 792 -49.33 19.77 52.86
CA PHE A 792 -50.06 21.03 53.07
C PHE A 792 -50.22 21.38 54.54
N SER A 793 -49.93 22.62 54.90
CA SER A 793 -50.15 23.18 56.23
C SER A 793 -51.52 23.87 56.32
N PHE A 794 -52.60 23.09 56.20
CA PHE A 794 -53.99 23.60 56.17
C PHE A 794 -54.36 24.50 57.36
N SER A 795 -53.69 24.37 58.51
CA SER A 795 -53.85 25.23 59.69
C SER A 795 -53.45 26.68 59.45
N SER A 796 -52.61 26.93 58.45
CA SER A 796 -52.11 28.26 58.09
C SER A 796 -52.90 28.91 56.96
N TRP A 797 -53.91 28.23 56.41
CA TRP A 797 -54.73 28.67 55.30
C TRP A 797 -55.85 29.61 55.76
N SER A 798 -56.43 30.39 54.83
CA SER A 798 -57.60 31.18 55.14
C SER A 798 -58.78 30.25 55.54
N PRO A 799 -59.68 30.65 56.45
CA PRO A 799 -60.78 29.80 56.88
C PRO A 799 -61.69 29.31 55.74
N GLU A 800 -61.86 30.09 54.68
CA GLU A 800 -62.69 29.74 53.51
C GLU A 800 -62.00 28.71 52.60
N ASP A 801 -60.72 28.90 52.30
CA ASP A 801 -59.94 27.99 51.45
C ASP A 801 -59.72 26.64 52.15
N ALA A 802 -59.40 26.68 53.45
CA ALA A 802 -59.24 25.49 54.28
C ALA A 802 -60.53 24.68 54.35
N ARG A 803 -61.70 25.32 54.48
CA ARG A 803 -63.01 24.65 54.47
C ARG A 803 -63.31 24.03 53.12
N THR A 804 -63.00 24.70 52.02
CA THR A 804 -63.24 24.21 50.65
C THR A 804 -62.42 22.94 50.39
N ALA A 805 -61.11 22.98 50.64
CA ALA A 805 -60.24 21.82 50.47
C ALA A 805 -60.60 20.69 51.45
N THR A 806 -60.81 21.00 52.74
CA THR A 806 -61.16 19.99 53.76
C THR A 806 -62.49 19.31 53.45
N SER A 807 -63.53 20.07 53.04
CA SER A 807 -64.83 19.48 52.71
C SER A 807 -64.75 18.53 51.52
N CYS A 808 -63.94 18.86 50.50
CA CYS A 808 -63.73 17.99 49.35
C CYS A 808 -62.99 16.69 49.73
N ILE A 809 -61.92 16.81 50.53
CA ILE A 809 -61.12 15.67 51.01
C ILE A 809 -61.97 14.74 51.89
N MET A 810 -62.83 15.30 52.75
CA MET A 810 -63.71 14.54 53.63
C MET A 810 -64.81 13.79 52.87
N ASN A 811 -65.40 14.44 51.86
CA ASN A 811 -66.44 13.84 51.03
C ASN A 811 -65.91 12.78 50.06
N ASN A 812 -64.61 12.81 49.75
CA ASN A 812 -63.95 11.91 48.80
C ASN A 812 -62.69 11.26 49.41
N SER A 813 -62.78 10.78 50.65
CA SER A 813 -61.63 10.27 51.42
C SER A 813 -60.90 9.10 50.77
N GLU A 814 -61.57 8.35 49.90
CA GLU A 814 -61.00 7.22 49.14
C GLU A 814 -59.94 7.66 48.12
N ILE A 815 -60.02 8.91 47.64
CA ILE A 815 -59.13 9.45 46.60
C ILE A 815 -57.94 10.22 47.23
N PHE A 816 -57.98 10.51 48.54
CA PHE A 816 -56.91 11.21 49.29
C PHE A 816 -56.38 10.44 50.52
N PRO A 817 -55.91 9.19 50.37
CA PRO A 817 -55.48 8.36 51.49
C PRO A 817 -54.24 8.89 52.23
N LEU A 818 -53.27 9.48 51.55
CA LEU A 818 -52.02 9.96 52.15
C LEU A 818 -52.26 11.25 52.96
N ILE A 819 -53.04 12.20 52.46
CA ILE A 819 -53.39 13.41 53.21
C ILE A 819 -54.18 13.05 54.46
N CYS A 820 -55.18 12.16 54.35
CA CYS A 820 -55.95 11.69 55.50
C CYS A 820 -55.07 10.99 56.55
N ARG A 821 -53.99 10.32 56.11
CA ARG A 821 -53.02 9.66 56.99
C ARG A 821 -51.95 10.60 57.55
N ASN A 822 -51.53 11.62 56.84
CA ASN A 822 -50.35 12.42 57.21
C ASN A 822 -50.71 13.76 57.84
N SER A 823 -51.85 14.36 57.51
CA SER A 823 -52.26 15.66 58.05
C SER A 823 -53.01 15.52 59.38
N GLN A 824 -52.41 15.97 60.48
CA GLN A 824 -53.08 16.03 61.80
C GLN A 824 -54.32 16.94 61.77
N TYR A 825 -54.31 18.00 60.96
CA TYR A 825 -55.42 18.95 60.82
C TYR A 825 -56.69 18.32 60.23
N ILE A 826 -56.53 17.39 59.28
CA ILE A 826 -57.64 16.64 58.67
C ILE A 826 -58.09 15.50 59.60
N LYS A 827 -57.15 14.76 60.20
CA LYS A 827 -57.48 13.69 61.18
C LYS A 827 -58.34 14.17 62.34
N ASN A 828 -58.00 15.34 62.91
CA ASN A 828 -58.75 15.91 64.03
C ASN A 828 -60.19 16.30 63.66
N ARG A 829 -60.51 16.45 62.37
CA ARG A 829 -61.85 16.76 61.85
C ARG A 829 -62.60 15.53 61.30
N MET A 830 -61.92 14.40 61.08
CA MET A 830 -62.52 13.10 60.74
C MET A 830 -63.04 12.32 61.96
N LEU A 831 -62.58 12.67 63.16
CA LEU A 831 -63.07 12.07 64.40
C LEU A 831 -64.48 12.63 64.69
N PRO A 832 -65.51 11.78 64.88
CA PRO A 832 -66.82 12.26 65.29
C PRO A 832 -66.71 12.91 66.68
N GLU A 833 -67.32 14.08 66.84
CA GLU A 833 -67.46 14.77 68.13
C GLU A 833 -67.87 13.78 69.22
N LYS A 834 -67.02 13.58 70.23
CA LYS A 834 -67.37 12.79 71.41
C LYS A 834 -68.37 13.59 72.24
N ALA A 835 -69.46 12.91 72.59
CA ALA A 835 -70.56 13.35 73.42
C ALA A 835 -70.12 14.05 74.73
N ASP A 836 -70.72 15.20 75.00
CA ASP A 836 -70.79 15.80 76.34
C ASP A 836 -71.71 14.94 77.21
N VAL A 837 -71.13 14.28 78.22
CA VAL A 837 -71.86 13.75 79.37
C VAL A 837 -71.86 14.86 80.43
N THR A 838 -73.03 15.41 80.67
CA THR A 838 -73.35 16.19 81.87
C THR A 838 -73.75 15.21 82.97
N GLU A 839 -73.09 15.27 84.12
CA GLU A 839 -73.66 14.82 85.41
C GLU A 839 -73.18 15.76 86.51
N ASP A 840 -74.11 16.65 86.86
CA ASP A 840 -74.53 17.12 88.18
C ASP A 840 -73.50 17.66 89.19
N SER A 841 -73.66 18.96 89.43
CA SER A 841 -73.48 19.57 90.73
C SER A 841 -74.45 18.96 91.75
N ASP A 842 -73.96 18.59 92.93
CA ASP A 842 -74.50 19.14 94.17
C ASP A 842 -73.57 18.89 95.36
N THR A 843 -73.37 19.95 96.13
CA THR A 843 -72.61 19.98 97.38
C THR A 843 -73.60 20.03 98.54
N PHE A 844 -73.61 18.98 99.38
CA PHE A 844 -73.83 18.89 100.86
C PHE A 844 -74.87 19.77 101.60
N PRO A 845 -75.34 19.44 102.83
CA PRO A 845 -75.00 18.30 103.71
C PRO A 845 -76.19 17.57 104.42
N ASP A 846 -76.05 16.26 104.63
CA ASP A 846 -76.08 15.52 105.92
C ASP A 846 -75.87 14.01 105.67
#